data_AF-A0A1Y4SB62-F1
#
_entry.id   AF-A0A1Y4SB62-F1
#
_cell.length_a   1.000
_cell.length_b   1.000
_cell.length_c   1.000
_cell.angle_alpha   90.00
_cell.angle_beta   90.00
_cell.angle_gamma   90.00
#
_symmetry.space_group_name_H-M   'P 1'
#
loop_
_entity.id
_entity.type
_entity.pdbx_description
1 polymer ?
#
loop_
_entity_poly.entity_id
_entity_poly.type
_entity_poly.pdbx_seq_one_letter_code
_entity_poly.pdbx_strand_id
1 'polypeptide(L)'
;MDKKWNAVEMDLSEFRDRISQTKRTAETVEQYRKLGKAKQDDIKDVGGFVLGTLKGGRRKKDCVLTRSGLSLDMDYATPDIIEQIEMFFSFHCLFYSTHKHTPEKPRLRLIIPLSREVTPDEYCAVSRKVAEEIGIELFDDTTYEPSRLMYWPSTSSDGEFVFREVEGEPLDPDEVLAKYTDWHNTAEWPVSKRQQSVVQRDIKKQADPLEKPGTVGAFCRTYSVADAIDTFIPDVYKHSAMLGRYDYIPADSQAGVVLYEDKFAYSHHATDPACGKLMNAFDVVRIHKFGSLDARADVDTDPAKLPSFKAMQEFAIQDRRVKEQLAKERTEAAQEEFTEEDGESWQTLLELDKQGKVKDTLTNIALILRYDPQLINIVFNEFKNMVDVIGPLPWRQVKPGWGDTDLSCAKLYFERVYGIWSPTKFKDALLAVVSAERLYHPIKEYFSTLQWDGTERLDTLLIDYLGAEDTHYVRAVTRKTFTAAVARVYEPGIKFDSILVLNGPQGIGKSTLFALLGKEWYSDSLSISDMKDKTAAEKLQGYWILELGELAGIKKVDVETVKSFVTRTDDKFRQSYGVAVESHPRSCIIVGSTNSEGGFLRDITGNRRFWPVHVSGHGRFHPWELQEVDLIWAEALERYHNGEELYLKGRVAADAYVMQQDAMESDDREGVIAEYLETLLPANWDRMDLYQRRSFLGGSEFDGAPTAGTVRREKVCIMEIWCECFGKERQNLKRTDSYEVESILMKIGGWEPIQGLKSGKTRFPLYGTQKTFVRSKEQED
;
A
#
# COMPACT_ATOMS: atom_id res chain seq x y z
N MET A 1 -32.17 -10.29 49.59
CA MET A 1 -33.14 -11.35 49.96
C MET A 1 -34.47 -10.99 49.30
N ASP A 2 -35.00 -11.83 48.42
CA ASP A 2 -36.28 -11.56 47.75
C ASP A 2 -37.42 -11.50 48.79
N LYS A 3 -38.26 -10.46 48.73
CA LYS A 3 -39.51 -10.40 49.52
C LYS A 3 -40.37 -11.62 49.15
N LYS A 4 -40.64 -12.51 50.11
CA LYS A 4 -41.58 -13.63 49.96
C LYS A 4 -42.99 -13.17 50.32
N TRP A 5 -43.95 -13.45 49.44
CA TRP A 5 -45.37 -13.20 49.63
C TRP A 5 -46.03 -14.40 50.32
N ASN A 6 -46.90 -14.12 51.28
CA ASN A 6 -47.66 -15.14 51.98
C ASN A 6 -48.98 -15.38 51.24
N ALA A 7 -49.26 -16.64 50.90
CA ALA A 7 -50.57 -17.04 50.38
C ALA A 7 -51.58 -17.08 51.53
N VAL A 8 -52.74 -16.46 51.33
CA VAL A 8 -53.85 -16.40 52.30
C VAL A 8 -55.14 -16.62 51.53
N GLU A 9 -55.95 -17.59 51.95
CA GLU A 9 -57.33 -17.74 51.47
C GLU A 9 -58.22 -16.74 52.21
N MET A 10 -59.09 -16.05 51.47
CA MET A 10 -59.93 -14.96 51.95
C MET A 10 -61.26 -15.00 51.20
N ASP A 11 -62.37 -14.92 51.93
CA ASP A 11 -63.70 -14.82 51.32
C ASP A 11 -63.85 -13.50 50.57
N LEU A 12 -64.59 -13.49 49.46
CA LEU A 12 -64.79 -12.28 48.64
C LEU A 12 -65.41 -11.13 49.46
N SER A 13 -66.31 -11.44 50.39
CA SER A 13 -66.89 -10.46 51.30
C SER A 13 -65.86 -9.85 52.26
N GLU A 14 -64.93 -10.65 52.78
CA GLU A 14 -63.83 -10.15 53.63
C GLU A 14 -62.86 -9.28 52.81
N PHE A 15 -62.57 -9.67 51.57
CA PHE A 15 -61.75 -8.87 50.67
C PHE A 15 -62.42 -7.52 50.36
N ARG A 16 -63.73 -7.53 50.05
CA ARG A 16 -64.54 -6.32 49.84
C ARG A 16 -64.48 -5.40 51.06
N ASP A 17 -64.77 -5.91 52.25
CA ASP A 17 -64.76 -5.12 53.49
C ASP A 17 -63.38 -4.53 53.78
N ARG A 18 -62.31 -5.22 53.37
CA ARG A 18 -60.94 -4.73 53.50
C ARG A 18 -60.63 -3.59 52.54
N ILE A 19 -61.06 -3.68 51.27
CA ILE A 19 -60.79 -2.62 50.28
C ILE A 19 -61.78 -1.46 50.35
N SER A 20 -62.91 -1.60 51.05
CA SER A 20 -63.87 -0.53 51.31
C SER A 20 -63.37 0.48 52.34
N GLN A 21 -62.20 0.25 52.93
CA GLN A 21 -61.55 1.13 53.89
C GLN A 21 -60.18 1.57 53.36
N THR A 22 -59.81 2.82 53.66
CA THR A 22 -58.50 3.37 53.28
C THR A 22 -57.63 3.67 54.48
N LYS A 23 -56.32 3.46 54.31
CA LYS A 23 -55.33 3.95 55.28
C LYS A 23 -54.97 5.39 54.96
N ARG A 24 -55.36 6.31 55.85
CA ARG A 24 -54.96 7.71 55.74
C ARG A 24 -53.48 7.92 56.12
N THR A 25 -52.74 8.60 55.25
CA THR A 25 -51.33 8.98 55.45
C THR A 25 -51.23 10.43 55.94
N ALA A 26 -50.03 10.85 56.37
CA ALA A 26 -49.85 12.10 57.12
C ALA A 26 -49.81 13.36 56.24
N GLU A 27 -49.44 13.21 54.96
CA GLU A 27 -49.29 14.31 54.02
C GLU A 27 -50.63 14.74 53.40
N THR A 28 -50.69 15.95 52.86
CA THR A 28 -51.82 16.40 52.03
C THR A 28 -51.65 15.99 50.57
N VAL A 29 -52.73 15.99 49.78
CA VAL A 29 -52.70 15.71 48.33
C VAL A 29 -51.70 16.62 47.60
N GLU A 30 -51.64 17.90 47.98
CA GLU A 30 -50.69 18.86 47.40
C GLU A 30 -49.23 18.52 47.77
N GLN A 31 -48.98 18.19 49.04
CA GLN A 31 -47.65 17.78 49.50
C GLN A 31 -47.19 16.51 48.79
N TYR A 32 -48.05 15.49 48.71
CA TYR A 32 -47.77 14.23 48.03
C TYR A 32 -47.35 14.45 46.57
N ARG A 33 -48.07 15.31 45.83
CA ARG A 33 -47.78 15.64 44.43
C ARG A 33 -46.41 16.31 44.22
N LYS A 34 -45.90 17.05 45.22
CA LYS A 34 -44.59 17.70 45.17
C LYS A 34 -43.41 16.77 45.52
N LEU A 35 -43.68 15.57 46.07
CA LEU A 35 -42.63 14.61 46.40
C LEU A 35 -42.07 13.92 45.15
N GLY A 36 -40.78 13.56 45.21
CA GLY A 36 -40.17 12.70 44.19
C GLY A 36 -40.77 11.29 44.18
N LYS A 37 -40.67 10.60 43.03
CA LYS A 37 -41.30 9.29 42.78
C LYS A 37 -41.01 8.25 43.87
N ALA A 38 -39.76 8.14 44.32
CA ALA A 38 -39.38 7.19 45.37
C ALA A 38 -40.14 7.42 46.69
N LYS A 39 -40.24 8.67 47.15
CA LYS A 39 -41.01 9.02 48.36
C LYS A 39 -42.52 8.81 48.17
N GLN A 40 -43.05 9.09 46.99
CA GLN A 40 -44.45 8.80 46.67
C GLN A 40 -44.75 7.30 46.74
N ASP A 41 -43.83 6.49 46.24
CA ASP A 41 -43.94 5.03 46.24
C ASP A 41 -43.84 4.45 47.67
N ASP A 42 -42.95 4.99 48.51
CA ASP A 42 -42.82 4.59 49.92
C ASP A 42 -44.09 4.93 50.73
N ILE A 43 -44.67 6.11 50.53
CA ILE A 43 -45.86 6.56 51.28
C ILE A 43 -47.10 5.74 50.92
N LYS A 44 -47.30 5.45 49.63
CA LYS A 44 -48.47 4.69 49.18
C LYS A 44 -48.35 3.19 49.47
N ASP A 45 -47.14 2.69 49.77
CA ASP A 45 -46.88 1.29 50.11
C ASP A 45 -47.38 0.96 51.52
N VAL A 46 -48.69 0.73 51.61
CA VAL A 46 -49.38 0.23 52.81
C VAL A 46 -49.56 -1.29 52.76
N GLY A 47 -48.72 -1.97 51.97
CA GLY A 47 -48.91 -3.34 51.53
C GLY A 47 -49.76 -3.45 50.27
N GLY A 48 -49.87 -4.67 49.73
CA GLY A 48 -50.67 -4.93 48.54
C GLY A 48 -51.05 -6.40 48.39
N PHE A 49 -51.64 -6.72 47.24
CA PHE A 49 -52.11 -8.06 46.89
C PHE A 49 -51.94 -8.37 45.40
N VAL A 50 -51.89 -9.67 45.12
CA VAL A 50 -51.99 -10.27 43.79
C VAL A 50 -53.09 -11.33 43.93
N LEU A 51 -54.19 -11.21 43.19
CA LEU A 51 -55.32 -12.15 43.32
C LEU A 51 -54.98 -13.46 42.60
N GLY A 52 -54.48 -14.45 43.34
CA GLY A 52 -54.18 -15.80 42.84
C GLY A 52 -52.96 -16.44 43.51
N THR A 53 -52.42 -17.50 42.90
CA THR A 53 -51.37 -18.34 43.51
C THR A 53 -49.98 -18.06 42.92
N LEU A 54 -48.96 -17.94 43.78
CA LEU A 54 -47.55 -17.72 43.39
C LEU A 54 -46.66 -18.92 43.77
N LYS A 55 -45.91 -19.44 42.81
CA LYS A 55 -44.89 -20.49 43.00
C LYS A 55 -43.78 -19.99 43.94
N GLY A 56 -43.68 -20.62 45.11
CA GLY A 56 -42.65 -20.31 46.11
C GLY A 56 -42.74 -18.88 46.68
N GLY A 57 -43.92 -18.25 46.62
CA GLY A 57 -44.15 -16.91 47.16
C GLY A 57 -43.35 -15.79 46.46
N ARG A 58 -42.89 -16.01 45.22
CA ARG A 58 -42.10 -15.04 44.46
C ARG A 58 -42.95 -14.37 43.39
N ARG A 59 -42.90 -13.04 43.35
CA ARG A 59 -43.61 -12.21 42.36
C ARG A 59 -42.71 -11.92 41.17
N LYS A 60 -42.49 -12.93 40.33
CA LYS A 60 -41.84 -12.85 39.00
C LYS A 60 -42.79 -13.40 37.95
N LYS A 61 -42.63 -13.01 36.68
CA LYS A 61 -43.53 -13.40 35.58
C LYS A 61 -43.72 -14.92 35.49
N ASP A 62 -42.64 -15.68 35.66
CA ASP A 62 -42.59 -17.15 35.62
C ASP A 62 -43.08 -17.85 36.91
N CYS A 63 -43.36 -17.09 37.96
CA CYS A 63 -43.76 -17.60 39.26
C CYS A 63 -45.26 -17.43 39.55
N VAL A 64 -46.03 -16.80 38.66
CA VAL A 64 -47.50 -16.73 38.79
C VAL A 64 -48.09 -18.04 38.28
N LEU A 65 -48.86 -18.74 39.11
CA LEU A 65 -49.51 -20.01 38.72
C LEU A 65 -50.94 -19.77 38.26
N THR A 66 -51.70 -19.00 39.03
CA THR A 66 -53.12 -18.72 38.73
C THR A 66 -53.50 -17.30 39.12
N ARG A 67 -54.61 -16.82 38.57
CA ARG A 67 -55.28 -15.57 38.93
C ARG A 67 -56.76 -15.84 39.21
N SER A 68 -57.26 -15.35 40.34
CA SER A 68 -58.67 -15.53 40.76
C SER A 68 -59.57 -14.31 40.48
N GLY A 69 -58.97 -13.21 40.02
CA GLY A 69 -59.67 -11.96 39.72
C GLY A 69 -58.82 -11.05 38.82
N LEU A 70 -59.50 -10.28 37.96
CA LEU A 70 -58.87 -9.18 37.24
C LEU A 70 -58.60 -8.04 38.19
N SER A 71 -57.40 -7.46 38.10
CA SER A 71 -57.04 -6.28 38.86
C SER A 71 -56.48 -5.24 37.91
N LEU A 72 -57.26 -4.21 37.61
CA LEU A 72 -56.97 -3.23 36.57
C LEU A 72 -56.71 -1.83 37.18
N ASP A 73 -55.52 -1.27 36.98
CA ASP A 73 -55.16 0.12 37.33
C ASP A 73 -55.75 1.06 36.24
N MET A 74 -56.80 1.79 36.59
CA MET A 74 -57.48 2.76 35.74
C MET A 74 -56.95 4.17 36.05
N ASP A 75 -55.80 4.50 35.46
CA ASP A 75 -55.04 5.72 35.73
C ASP A 75 -55.56 6.96 34.96
N TYR A 76 -56.44 6.74 33.97
CA TYR A 76 -57.04 7.74 33.09
C TYR A 76 -58.58 7.68 33.10
N ALA A 77 -59.18 7.28 34.23
CA ALA A 77 -60.63 7.20 34.40
C ALA A 77 -61.34 8.55 34.14
N THR A 78 -62.55 8.49 33.60
CA THR A 78 -63.45 9.65 33.53
C THR A 78 -64.30 9.76 34.81
N PRO A 79 -64.79 10.96 35.18
CA PRO A 79 -65.61 11.16 36.39
C PRO A 79 -66.85 10.27 36.49
N ASP A 80 -67.41 9.84 35.35
CA ASP A 80 -68.63 9.07 35.22
C ASP A 80 -68.40 7.57 34.93
N ILE A 81 -67.14 7.10 34.96
CA ILE A 81 -66.81 5.74 34.52
C ILE A 81 -67.46 4.65 35.38
N ILE A 82 -67.67 4.91 36.67
CA ILE A 82 -68.25 3.90 37.57
C ILE A 82 -69.74 3.74 37.23
N GLU A 83 -70.46 4.85 37.03
CA GLU A 83 -71.86 4.83 36.58
C GLU A 83 -72.00 4.18 35.21
N GLN A 84 -71.08 4.45 34.27
CA GLN A 84 -71.07 3.80 32.97
C GLN A 84 -70.90 2.28 33.11
N ILE A 85 -69.97 1.83 33.97
CA ILE A 85 -69.74 0.39 34.14
C ILE A 85 -70.96 -0.29 34.77
N GLU A 86 -71.57 0.33 35.78
CA GLU A 86 -72.81 -0.14 36.42
C GLU A 86 -73.99 -0.21 35.43
N MET A 87 -74.05 0.70 34.46
CA MET A 87 -75.12 0.72 33.45
C MET A 87 -74.91 -0.27 32.29
N PHE A 88 -73.66 -0.50 31.86
CA PHE A 88 -73.37 -1.22 30.62
C PHE A 88 -72.87 -2.66 30.81
N PHE A 89 -72.45 -3.04 32.02
CA PHE A 89 -71.90 -4.36 32.30
C PHE A 89 -72.64 -5.06 33.44
N SER A 90 -72.79 -6.38 33.34
CA SER A 90 -73.55 -7.20 34.29
C SER A 90 -72.68 -8.01 35.26
N PHE A 91 -71.35 -7.86 35.19
CA PHE A 91 -70.43 -8.58 36.07
C PHE A 91 -70.26 -7.87 37.41
N HIS A 92 -70.05 -8.65 38.47
CA HIS A 92 -69.70 -8.14 39.80
C HIS A 92 -68.34 -7.45 39.73
N CYS A 93 -68.25 -6.21 40.23
CA CYS A 93 -66.96 -5.54 40.33
C CYS A 93 -66.86 -4.55 41.49
N LEU A 94 -65.62 -4.30 41.90
CA LEU A 94 -65.27 -3.45 43.04
C LEU A 94 -64.32 -2.36 42.57
N PHE A 95 -64.66 -1.12 42.88
CA PHE A 95 -63.82 0.05 42.64
C PHE A 95 -63.25 0.57 43.94
N TYR A 96 -61.98 0.94 43.92
CA TYR A 96 -61.43 1.81 44.95
C TYR A 96 -60.42 2.80 44.39
N SER A 97 -60.37 4.01 44.94
CA SER A 97 -59.45 5.05 44.48
C SER A 97 -57.99 4.75 44.86
N THR A 98 -57.07 5.11 43.97
CA THR A 98 -55.63 5.11 44.25
C THR A 98 -55.21 6.36 45.03
N HIS A 99 -54.00 6.36 45.58
CA HIS A 99 -53.46 7.48 46.36
C HIS A 99 -53.41 8.83 45.60
N LYS A 100 -53.39 8.81 44.25
CA LYS A 100 -53.32 10.03 43.42
C LYS A 100 -54.68 10.53 42.93
N HIS A 101 -55.77 9.87 43.33
CA HIS A 101 -57.12 10.23 42.93
C HIS A 101 -57.47 11.67 43.34
N THR A 102 -58.11 12.41 42.43
CA THR A 102 -58.93 13.59 42.75
C THR A 102 -60.22 13.56 41.92
N PRO A 103 -61.29 14.26 42.34
CA PRO A 103 -62.56 14.27 41.60
C PRO A 103 -62.44 14.69 40.13
N GLU A 104 -61.54 15.63 39.82
CA GLU A 104 -61.32 16.11 38.44
C GLU A 104 -60.47 15.16 37.59
N LYS A 105 -59.68 14.29 38.24
CA LYS A 105 -58.79 13.32 37.60
C LYS A 105 -58.87 11.99 38.35
N PRO A 106 -59.99 11.25 38.20
CA PRO A 106 -60.17 10.00 38.91
C PRO A 106 -59.05 9.02 38.55
N ARG A 107 -58.51 8.36 39.57
CA ARG A 107 -57.59 7.24 39.42
C ARG A 107 -58.09 6.09 40.28
N LEU A 108 -58.55 5.03 39.65
CA LEU A 108 -59.29 3.96 40.28
C LEU A 108 -58.57 2.63 40.06
N ARG A 109 -58.86 1.65 40.91
CA ARG A 109 -58.60 0.24 40.65
C ARG A 109 -59.91 -0.46 40.50
N LEU A 110 -60.04 -1.19 39.40
CA LEU A 110 -61.18 -2.03 39.08
C LEU A 110 -60.80 -3.48 39.37
N ILE A 111 -61.49 -4.09 40.33
CA ILE A 111 -61.34 -5.50 40.66
C ILE A 111 -62.58 -6.25 40.17
N ILE A 112 -62.38 -7.28 39.35
CA ILE A 112 -63.45 -8.11 38.81
C ILE A 112 -63.18 -9.57 39.23
N PRO A 113 -63.95 -10.12 40.18
CA PRO A 113 -63.85 -11.53 40.54
C PRO A 113 -64.20 -12.44 39.35
N LEU A 114 -63.46 -13.55 39.20
CA LEU A 114 -63.70 -14.53 38.14
C LEU A 114 -64.47 -15.74 38.67
N SER A 115 -65.30 -16.37 37.82
CA SER A 115 -66.02 -17.60 38.16
C SER A 115 -65.11 -18.82 38.32
N ARG A 116 -63.90 -18.79 37.72
CA ARG A 116 -62.82 -19.78 37.90
C ARG A 116 -61.44 -19.12 37.90
N GLU A 117 -60.46 -19.82 38.46
CA GLU A 117 -59.06 -19.41 38.32
C GLU A 117 -58.59 -19.54 36.85
N VAL A 118 -57.73 -18.61 36.44
CA VAL A 118 -57.13 -18.57 35.10
C VAL A 118 -55.60 -18.63 35.17
N THR A 119 -54.99 -19.18 34.14
CA THR A 119 -53.53 -19.18 33.94
C THR A 119 -52.99 -17.76 33.66
N PRO A 120 -51.66 -17.52 33.74
CA PRO A 120 -51.08 -16.22 33.42
C PRO A 120 -51.43 -15.72 32.01
N ASP A 121 -51.48 -16.60 31.01
CA ASP A 121 -51.76 -16.23 29.62
C ASP A 121 -53.24 -15.90 29.41
N GLU A 122 -54.14 -16.71 29.98
CA GLU A 122 -55.58 -16.41 30.00
C GLU A 122 -55.86 -15.08 30.71
N TYR A 123 -55.17 -14.79 31.83
CA TYR A 123 -55.30 -13.50 32.52
C TYR A 123 -54.97 -12.33 31.59
N CYS A 124 -53.88 -12.40 30.82
CA CYS A 124 -53.51 -11.37 29.86
C CYS A 124 -54.58 -11.17 28.78
N ALA A 125 -55.08 -12.26 28.19
CA ALA A 125 -56.10 -12.20 27.14
C ALA A 125 -57.44 -11.66 27.65
N VAL A 126 -57.93 -12.18 28.78
CA VAL A 126 -59.20 -11.77 29.41
C VAL A 126 -59.12 -10.32 29.85
N SER A 127 -58.06 -9.91 30.55
CA SER A 127 -57.91 -8.54 31.04
C SER A 127 -57.86 -7.51 29.91
N ARG A 128 -57.20 -7.82 28.80
CA ARG A 128 -57.15 -6.93 27.61
C ARG A 128 -58.49 -6.86 26.89
N LYS A 129 -59.23 -7.96 26.79
CA LYS A 129 -60.54 -7.98 26.13
C LYS A 129 -61.57 -7.19 26.93
N VAL A 130 -61.60 -7.38 28.25
CA VAL A 130 -62.45 -6.60 29.15
C VAL A 130 -62.06 -5.12 29.10
N ALA A 131 -60.77 -4.81 29.09
CA ALA A 131 -60.32 -3.43 28.94
C ALA A 131 -60.70 -2.83 27.58
N GLU A 132 -60.67 -3.58 26.48
CA GLU A 132 -61.16 -3.14 25.16
C GLU A 132 -62.64 -2.75 25.23
N GLU A 133 -63.48 -3.59 25.83
CA GLU A 133 -64.92 -3.36 25.92
C GLU A 133 -65.26 -2.15 26.81
N ILE A 134 -64.52 -1.94 27.89
CA ILE A 134 -64.68 -0.76 28.76
C ILE A 134 -64.09 0.50 28.11
N GLY A 135 -62.99 0.35 27.37
CA GLY A 135 -62.19 1.43 26.82
C GLY A 135 -60.72 1.31 27.24
N ILE A 136 -59.92 0.65 26.39
CA ILE A 136 -58.54 0.25 26.74
C ILE A 136 -57.62 1.45 27.07
N GLU A 137 -57.96 2.63 26.56
CA GLU A 137 -57.26 3.88 26.80
C GLU A 137 -57.40 4.40 28.24
N LEU A 138 -58.33 3.88 29.04
CA LEU A 138 -58.54 4.29 30.44
C LEU A 138 -57.51 3.66 31.40
N PHE A 139 -56.87 2.58 30.98
CA PHE A 139 -56.03 1.73 31.83
C PHE A 139 -54.52 1.98 31.62
N ASP A 140 -53.74 1.70 32.67
CA ASP A 140 -52.28 1.65 32.56
C ASP A 140 -51.81 0.44 31.74
N ASP A 141 -50.86 0.63 30.83
CA ASP A 141 -50.44 -0.41 29.87
C ASP A 141 -49.80 -1.64 30.55
N THR A 142 -49.32 -1.49 31.79
CA THR A 142 -48.69 -2.59 32.55
C THR A 142 -49.70 -3.37 33.40
N THR A 143 -50.97 -2.97 33.44
CA THR A 143 -51.96 -3.62 34.31
C THR A 143 -52.31 -5.06 33.90
N TYR A 144 -52.05 -5.41 32.66
CA TYR A 144 -52.30 -6.74 32.09
C TYR A 144 -51.22 -7.77 32.45
N GLU A 145 -50.13 -7.36 33.11
CA GLU A 145 -49.09 -8.29 33.54
C GLU A 145 -49.59 -9.20 34.67
N PRO A 146 -49.43 -10.54 34.57
CA PRO A 146 -49.94 -11.47 35.59
C PRO A 146 -49.34 -11.22 36.99
N SER A 147 -48.06 -10.80 37.02
CA SER A 147 -47.32 -10.48 38.25
C SER A 147 -47.62 -9.09 38.82
N ARG A 148 -48.56 -8.33 38.22
CA ARG A 148 -48.90 -6.99 38.67
C ARG A 148 -49.46 -7.03 40.09
N LEU A 149 -48.89 -6.18 40.94
CA LEU A 149 -49.31 -5.97 42.32
C LEU A 149 -50.24 -4.77 42.39
N MET A 150 -51.34 -4.91 43.13
CA MET A 150 -52.16 -3.78 43.54
C MET A 150 -51.89 -3.44 44.99
N TYR A 151 -51.70 -2.15 45.28
CA TYR A 151 -51.59 -1.69 46.67
C TYR A 151 -52.96 -1.75 47.36
N TRP A 152 -52.96 -1.96 48.67
CA TRP A 152 -54.15 -1.71 49.48
C TRP A 152 -54.55 -0.22 49.39
N PRO A 153 -55.81 0.13 49.64
CA PRO A 153 -56.25 1.52 49.55
C PRO A 153 -55.51 2.41 50.56
N SER A 154 -54.93 3.50 50.05
CA SER A 154 -54.33 4.56 50.86
C SER A 154 -54.70 5.92 50.28
N THR A 155 -54.85 6.90 51.16
CA THR A 155 -55.32 8.25 50.79
C THR A 155 -54.59 9.28 51.64
N SER A 156 -54.18 10.39 51.04
CA SER A 156 -53.61 11.53 51.78
C SER A 156 -54.58 12.02 52.88
N SER A 157 -54.04 12.70 53.89
CA SER A 157 -54.80 13.17 55.06
C SER A 157 -56.09 13.92 54.70
N ASP A 158 -56.02 14.79 53.69
CA ASP A 158 -57.11 15.62 53.14
C ASP A 158 -57.69 15.09 51.82
N GLY A 159 -57.25 13.91 51.36
CA GLY A 159 -57.72 13.32 50.10
C GLY A 159 -59.10 12.68 50.21
N GLU A 160 -59.81 12.65 49.08
CA GLU A 160 -61.06 11.91 48.92
C GLU A 160 -60.78 10.44 48.62
N PHE A 161 -61.51 9.56 49.31
CA PHE A 161 -61.45 8.12 49.09
C PHE A 161 -62.78 7.66 48.51
N VAL A 162 -62.71 7.02 47.34
CA VAL A 162 -63.87 6.44 46.66
C VAL A 162 -63.78 4.93 46.79
N PHE A 163 -64.87 4.32 47.26
CA PHE A 163 -65.13 2.89 47.14
C PHE A 163 -66.56 2.71 46.60
N ARG A 164 -66.72 1.81 45.62
CA ARG A 164 -68.04 1.44 45.10
C ARG A 164 -68.04 -0.02 44.70
N GLU A 165 -69.10 -0.72 45.04
CA GLU A 165 -69.40 -2.06 44.57
C GLU A 165 -70.55 -1.98 43.58
N VAL A 166 -70.40 -2.71 42.48
CA VAL A 166 -71.43 -2.90 41.45
C VAL A 166 -71.88 -4.34 41.54
N GLU A 167 -73.17 -4.55 41.83
CA GLU A 167 -73.77 -5.89 41.89
C GLU A 167 -73.80 -6.55 40.51
N GLY A 168 -73.62 -7.87 40.49
CA GLY A 168 -73.59 -8.67 39.28
C GLY A 168 -73.12 -10.10 39.56
N GLU A 169 -72.85 -10.87 38.52
CA GLU A 169 -72.29 -12.22 38.64
C GLU A 169 -70.76 -12.19 38.46
N PRO A 170 -69.98 -13.11 39.08
CA PRO A 170 -68.56 -13.25 38.78
C PRO A 170 -68.31 -13.41 37.28
N LEU A 171 -67.30 -12.75 36.75
CA LEU A 171 -67.02 -12.76 35.31
C LEU A 171 -66.55 -14.16 34.86
N ASP A 172 -67.21 -14.72 33.85
CA ASP A 172 -66.79 -15.97 33.24
C ASP A 172 -65.62 -15.73 32.25
N PRO A 173 -64.40 -16.20 32.55
CA PRO A 173 -63.28 -16.01 31.65
C PRO A 173 -63.43 -16.76 30.32
N ASP A 174 -64.14 -17.89 30.28
CA ASP A 174 -64.33 -18.68 29.05
C ASP A 174 -65.21 -17.93 28.04
N GLU A 175 -66.26 -17.25 28.52
CA GLU A 175 -67.10 -16.39 27.68
C GLU A 175 -66.31 -15.22 27.08
N VAL A 176 -65.34 -14.67 27.81
CA VAL A 176 -64.47 -13.59 27.32
C VAL A 176 -63.45 -14.12 26.32
N LEU A 177 -62.81 -15.26 26.60
CA LEU A 177 -61.84 -15.88 25.70
C LEU A 177 -62.49 -16.30 24.37
N ALA A 178 -63.75 -16.74 24.39
CA ALA A 178 -64.52 -17.08 23.20
C ALA A 178 -64.81 -15.88 22.26
N LYS A 179 -64.56 -14.64 22.70
CA LYS A 179 -64.68 -13.44 21.86
C LYS A 179 -63.49 -13.22 20.92
N TYR A 180 -62.40 -13.98 21.09
CA TYR A 180 -61.27 -13.98 20.16
C TYR A 180 -61.48 -15.00 19.05
N THR A 181 -60.85 -14.79 17.88
CA THR A 181 -60.79 -15.83 16.84
C THR A 181 -59.88 -16.96 17.31
N ASP A 182 -58.72 -16.58 17.84
CA ASP A 182 -57.84 -17.44 18.65
C ASP A 182 -57.18 -16.59 19.74
N TRP A 183 -57.54 -16.82 21.00
CA TRP A 183 -56.98 -16.04 22.11
C TRP A 183 -55.50 -16.36 22.37
N HIS A 184 -54.95 -17.47 21.86
CA HIS A 184 -53.51 -17.75 21.92
C HIS A 184 -52.72 -16.92 20.90
N ASN A 185 -53.41 -16.27 19.95
CA ASN A 185 -52.80 -15.33 19.02
C ASN A 185 -52.64 -13.96 19.69
N THR A 186 -51.47 -13.72 20.29
CA THR A 186 -51.19 -12.46 21.00
C THR A 186 -51.24 -11.22 20.09
N ALA A 187 -51.18 -11.40 18.77
CA ALA A 187 -51.33 -10.32 17.80
C ALA A 187 -52.77 -9.78 17.72
N GLU A 188 -53.77 -10.61 18.06
CA GLU A 188 -55.18 -10.20 18.14
C GLU A 188 -55.50 -9.47 19.44
N TRP A 189 -54.55 -9.45 20.40
CA TRP A 189 -54.80 -8.83 21.69
C TRP A 189 -54.87 -7.30 21.56
N PRO A 190 -55.93 -6.69 22.12
CA PRO A 190 -56.07 -5.24 22.13
C PRO A 190 -54.87 -4.57 22.82
N VAL A 191 -54.33 -3.53 22.19
CA VAL A 191 -53.27 -2.66 22.73
C VAL A 191 -53.72 -1.20 22.64
N SER A 192 -53.27 -0.38 23.59
CA SER A 192 -53.53 1.07 23.53
C SER A 192 -52.73 1.72 22.40
N LYS A 193 -53.21 2.86 21.89
CA LYS A 193 -52.47 3.71 20.94
C LYS A 193 -51.15 4.20 21.53
N ARG A 194 -51.09 4.35 22.86
CA ARG A 194 -49.88 4.73 23.59
C ARG A 194 -48.78 3.69 23.38
N GLN A 195 -49.09 2.40 23.52
CA GLN A 195 -48.11 1.32 23.36
C GLN A 195 -47.52 1.27 21.93
N GLN A 196 -48.33 1.47 20.89
CA GLN A 196 -47.84 1.56 19.50
C GLN A 196 -46.96 2.79 19.26
N SER A 197 -47.30 3.94 19.86
CA SER A 197 -46.53 5.19 19.70
C SER A 197 -45.14 5.12 20.35
N VAL A 198 -44.94 4.28 21.37
CA VAL A 198 -43.65 4.11 22.06
C VAL A 198 -42.63 3.45 21.13
N VAL A 199 -43.00 2.37 20.42
CA VAL A 199 -42.10 1.67 19.50
C VAL A 199 -41.65 2.59 18.36
N GLN A 200 -42.59 3.34 17.75
CA GLN A 200 -42.23 4.30 16.70
C GLN A 200 -41.36 5.46 17.21
N ARG A 201 -41.55 5.92 18.45
CA ARG A 201 -40.69 6.94 19.07
C ARG A 201 -39.29 6.40 19.33
N ASP A 202 -39.16 5.14 19.74
CA ASP A 202 -37.86 4.53 20.02
C ASP A 202 -37.08 4.22 18.74
N ILE A 203 -37.77 3.85 17.64
CA ILE A 203 -37.17 3.77 16.30
C ILE A 203 -36.62 5.15 15.88
N LYS A 204 -37.42 6.22 16.02
CA LYS A 204 -36.98 7.59 15.67
C LYS A 204 -35.81 8.11 16.52
N LYS A 205 -35.57 7.55 17.71
CA LYS A 205 -34.44 7.93 18.57
C LYS A 205 -33.16 7.17 18.24
N GLN A 206 -33.24 6.00 17.61
CA GLN A 206 -32.06 5.24 17.23
C GLN A 206 -31.57 5.64 15.83
N ALA A 207 -30.25 5.79 15.69
CA ALA A 207 -29.61 5.96 14.39
C ALA A 207 -29.77 4.69 13.53
N ASP A 208 -29.82 4.87 12.21
CA ASP A 208 -29.97 3.76 11.26
C ASP A 208 -28.84 2.72 11.48
N PRO A 209 -29.17 1.43 11.74
CA PRO A 209 -28.17 0.41 11.98
C PRO A 209 -27.24 0.18 10.77
N LEU A 210 -27.70 0.50 9.55
CA LEU A 210 -26.92 0.37 8.32
C LEU A 210 -25.88 1.47 8.13
N GLU A 211 -26.04 2.62 8.82
CA GLU A 211 -25.08 3.74 8.77
C GLU A 211 -24.03 3.65 9.89
N LYS A 212 -24.20 2.71 10.84
CA LYS A 212 -23.26 2.59 11.97
C LYS A 212 -21.86 2.18 11.47
N PRO A 213 -20.78 2.73 12.05
CA PRO A 213 -19.43 2.29 11.74
C PRO A 213 -19.05 0.98 12.46
N GLY A 214 -17.99 0.35 11.98
CA GLY A 214 -17.38 -0.82 12.62
C GLY A 214 -18.23 -2.10 12.54
N THR A 215 -17.94 -3.06 13.43
CA THR A 215 -18.49 -4.42 13.36
C THR A 215 -20.01 -4.48 13.42
N VAL A 216 -20.66 -3.60 14.19
CA VAL A 216 -22.13 -3.60 14.32
C VAL A 216 -22.78 -3.24 13.00
N GLY A 217 -22.36 -2.13 12.38
CA GLY A 217 -22.93 -1.72 11.09
C GLY A 217 -22.54 -2.65 9.96
N ALA A 218 -21.31 -3.15 9.93
CA ALA A 218 -20.90 -4.15 8.95
C ALA A 218 -21.76 -5.43 9.05
N PHE A 219 -22.08 -5.88 10.26
CA PHE A 219 -22.98 -7.01 10.47
C PHE A 219 -24.39 -6.72 9.96
N CYS A 220 -24.97 -5.55 10.30
CA CYS A 220 -26.30 -5.15 9.85
C CYS A 220 -26.39 -4.89 8.32
N ARG A 221 -25.31 -4.48 7.66
CA ARG A 221 -25.23 -4.39 6.19
C ARG A 221 -25.06 -5.76 5.52
N THR A 222 -24.50 -6.72 6.24
CA THR A 222 -24.32 -8.09 5.75
C THR A 222 -25.59 -8.94 5.88
N TYR A 223 -26.32 -8.76 6.98
CA TYR A 223 -27.52 -9.51 7.31
C TYR A 223 -28.65 -8.56 7.68
N SER A 224 -29.79 -8.68 6.99
CA SER A 224 -31.06 -8.14 7.48
C SER A 224 -31.46 -8.79 8.81
N VAL A 225 -32.46 -8.25 9.50
CA VAL A 225 -32.95 -8.89 10.73
C VAL A 225 -33.49 -10.29 10.44
N ALA A 226 -34.26 -10.45 9.36
CA ALA A 226 -34.74 -11.75 8.90
C ALA A 226 -33.57 -12.71 8.58
N ASP A 227 -32.58 -12.28 7.80
CA ASP A 227 -31.43 -13.13 7.45
C ASP A 227 -30.65 -13.57 8.70
N ALA A 228 -30.48 -12.66 9.67
CA ALA A 228 -29.76 -12.94 10.90
C ALA A 228 -30.52 -13.96 11.77
N ILE A 229 -31.84 -13.86 11.83
CA ILE A 229 -32.68 -14.85 12.51
C ILE A 229 -32.53 -16.22 11.85
N ASP A 230 -32.77 -16.28 10.54
CA ASP A 230 -32.79 -17.53 9.76
C ASP A 230 -31.41 -18.22 9.75
N THR A 231 -30.32 -17.43 9.79
CA THR A 231 -28.95 -17.97 9.75
C THR A 231 -28.44 -18.40 11.13
N PHE A 232 -28.70 -17.61 12.17
CA PHE A 232 -27.97 -17.76 13.44
C PHE A 232 -28.80 -18.26 14.62
N ILE A 233 -30.13 -18.09 14.59
CA ILE A 233 -31.05 -18.51 15.65
C ILE A 233 -32.38 -19.10 15.12
N PRO A 234 -32.38 -20.00 14.12
CA PRO A 234 -33.60 -20.57 13.53
C PRO A 234 -34.37 -21.47 14.51
N ASP A 235 -33.74 -21.89 15.61
CA ASP A 235 -34.32 -22.67 16.70
C ASP A 235 -35.03 -21.80 17.75
N VAL A 236 -34.87 -20.48 17.69
CA VAL A 236 -35.51 -19.52 18.60
C VAL A 236 -36.75 -18.90 17.97
N TYR A 237 -36.68 -18.55 16.68
CA TYR A 237 -37.76 -17.92 15.95
C TYR A 237 -38.08 -18.68 14.66
N LYS A 238 -39.36 -18.84 14.36
CA LYS A 238 -39.86 -19.39 13.09
C LYS A 238 -40.71 -18.37 12.36
N HIS A 239 -40.75 -18.44 11.03
CA HIS A 239 -41.64 -17.61 10.22
C HIS A 239 -43.11 -17.80 10.64
N SER A 240 -43.80 -16.69 10.90
CA SER A 240 -45.22 -16.68 11.21
C SER A 240 -46.05 -16.72 9.92
N ALA A 241 -47.35 -17.02 10.03
CA ALA A 241 -48.28 -16.95 8.91
C ALA A 241 -48.47 -15.51 8.39
N MET A 242 -48.18 -14.50 9.22
CA MET A 242 -48.22 -13.09 8.84
C MET A 242 -46.84 -12.61 8.35
N LEU A 243 -46.81 -12.00 7.16
CA LEU A 243 -45.60 -11.44 6.57
C LEU A 243 -44.99 -10.37 7.49
N GLY A 244 -43.67 -10.43 7.72
CA GLY A 244 -42.95 -9.51 8.60
C GLY A 244 -43.06 -9.82 10.10
N ARG A 245 -43.50 -11.02 10.47
CA ARG A 245 -43.55 -11.49 11.86
C ARG A 245 -42.92 -12.87 12.02
N TYR A 246 -42.38 -13.10 13.22
CA TYR A 246 -41.80 -14.37 13.64
C TYR A 246 -42.48 -14.86 14.92
N ASP A 247 -42.75 -16.16 14.99
CA ASP A 247 -43.23 -16.82 16.20
C ASP A 247 -42.04 -17.19 17.10
N TYR A 248 -42.20 -17.05 18.42
CA TYR A 248 -41.20 -17.45 19.40
C TYR A 248 -41.39 -18.93 19.74
N ILE A 249 -40.43 -19.77 19.32
CA ILE A 249 -40.54 -21.24 19.40
C ILE A 249 -40.68 -21.79 20.83
N PRO A 250 -39.98 -21.26 21.86
CA PRO A 250 -40.07 -21.77 23.23
C PRO A 250 -41.43 -21.57 23.94
N ALA A 251 -42.42 -20.97 23.29
CA ALA A 251 -43.75 -20.73 23.85
C ALA A 251 -44.86 -21.32 22.98
N ASP A 252 -45.98 -21.69 23.60
CA ASP A 252 -47.16 -22.25 22.91
C ASP A 252 -48.01 -21.18 22.18
N SER A 253 -47.78 -19.89 22.47
CA SER A 253 -48.51 -18.78 21.83
C SER A 253 -47.87 -18.33 20.51
N GLN A 254 -48.69 -17.88 19.55
CA GLN A 254 -48.23 -17.44 18.22
C GLN A 254 -47.93 -15.93 18.16
N ALA A 255 -47.03 -15.55 17.25
CA ALA A 255 -46.52 -14.20 16.93
C ALA A 255 -45.75 -13.49 18.06
N GLY A 256 -44.44 -13.77 18.18
CA GLY A 256 -43.58 -13.22 19.22
C GLY A 256 -42.84 -11.93 18.84
N VAL A 257 -42.32 -11.84 17.61
CA VAL A 257 -41.49 -10.73 17.12
C VAL A 257 -42.10 -10.08 15.89
N VAL A 258 -42.05 -8.75 15.85
CA VAL A 258 -42.47 -7.94 14.70
C VAL A 258 -41.24 -7.26 14.09
N LEU A 259 -41.11 -7.36 12.76
CA LEU A 259 -40.07 -6.68 11.99
C LEU A 259 -40.56 -5.32 11.48
N TYR A 260 -39.69 -4.32 11.54
CA TYR A 260 -39.91 -2.97 11.03
C TYR A 260 -38.86 -2.64 9.98
N GLU A 261 -39.31 -2.55 8.72
CA GLU A 261 -38.46 -2.32 7.53
C GLU A 261 -37.29 -3.30 7.41
N ASP A 262 -37.36 -4.45 8.09
CA ASP A 262 -36.30 -5.45 8.22
C ASP A 262 -34.95 -4.91 8.74
N LYS A 263 -34.95 -3.69 9.29
CA LYS A 263 -33.83 -3.04 9.97
C LYS A 263 -33.91 -3.22 11.49
N PHE A 264 -35.14 -3.30 12.01
CA PHE A 264 -35.40 -3.47 13.42
C PHE A 264 -36.39 -4.60 13.70
N ALA A 265 -36.23 -5.24 14.86
CA ALA A 265 -37.17 -6.17 15.46
C ALA A 265 -37.62 -5.67 16.83
N TYR A 266 -38.87 -5.97 17.19
CA TYR A 266 -39.39 -5.78 18.54
C TYR A 266 -40.14 -7.02 18.99
N SER A 267 -39.78 -7.55 20.17
CA SER A 267 -40.47 -8.69 20.77
C SER A 267 -41.58 -8.22 21.72
N HIS A 268 -42.78 -8.77 21.53
CA HIS A 268 -43.93 -8.54 22.40
C HIS A 268 -44.18 -9.71 23.36
N HIS A 269 -43.48 -10.84 23.19
CA HIS A 269 -43.74 -12.05 23.95
C HIS A 269 -43.15 -11.97 25.36
N ALA A 270 -43.97 -12.12 26.39
CA ALA A 270 -43.58 -11.82 27.78
C ALA A 270 -42.43 -12.67 28.33
N THR A 271 -42.23 -13.89 27.82
CA THR A 271 -41.16 -14.80 28.22
C THR A 271 -39.91 -14.73 27.36
N ASP A 272 -39.94 -13.97 26.27
CA ASP A 272 -38.79 -13.79 25.39
C ASP A 272 -37.74 -12.90 26.09
N PRO A 273 -36.44 -13.30 26.14
CA PRO A 273 -35.35 -12.45 26.64
C PRO A 273 -35.25 -11.06 25.97
N ALA A 274 -35.77 -10.94 24.76
CA ALA A 274 -35.88 -9.72 23.98
C ALA A 274 -37.17 -8.92 24.22
N CYS A 275 -38.09 -9.39 25.06
CA CYS A 275 -39.38 -8.74 25.32
C CYS A 275 -39.19 -7.25 25.65
N GLY A 276 -39.89 -6.39 24.91
CA GLY A 276 -39.88 -4.95 25.11
C GLY A 276 -38.64 -4.22 24.58
N LYS A 277 -37.71 -4.91 23.91
CA LYS A 277 -36.47 -4.32 23.37
C LYS A 277 -36.58 -4.11 21.86
N LEU A 278 -36.20 -2.92 21.40
CA LEU A 278 -35.95 -2.64 20.00
C LEU A 278 -34.54 -3.10 19.63
N MET A 279 -34.42 -3.94 18.61
CA MET A 279 -33.18 -4.64 18.24
C MET A 279 -32.89 -4.48 16.76
N ASN A 280 -31.63 -4.28 16.37
CA ASN A 280 -31.17 -4.54 14.99
C ASN A 280 -30.67 -5.99 14.85
N ALA A 281 -30.24 -6.38 13.65
CA ALA A 281 -29.76 -7.74 13.37
C ALA A 281 -28.64 -8.21 14.33
N PHE A 282 -27.68 -7.33 14.66
CA PHE A 282 -26.61 -7.63 15.61
C PHE A 282 -27.17 -7.88 17.02
N ASP A 283 -28.09 -7.04 17.48
CA ASP A 283 -28.71 -7.14 18.81
C ASP A 283 -29.58 -8.39 18.96
N VAL A 284 -30.31 -8.77 17.90
CA VAL A 284 -31.13 -10.00 17.88
C VAL A 284 -30.27 -11.22 18.14
N VAL A 285 -29.17 -11.38 17.40
CA VAL A 285 -28.26 -12.53 17.59
C VAL A 285 -27.56 -12.43 18.95
N ARG A 286 -27.10 -11.23 19.35
CA ARG A 286 -26.43 -11.02 20.64
C ARG A 286 -27.29 -11.49 21.81
N ILE A 287 -28.53 -11.00 21.90
CA ILE A 287 -29.40 -11.24 23.05
C ILE A 287 -29.70 -12.73 23.21
N HIS A 288 -29.96 -13.42 22.10
CA HIS A 288 -30.36 -14.83 22.14
C HIS A 288 -29.18 -15.79 22.28
N LYS A 289 -28.07 -15.53 21.60
CA LYS A 289 -26.91 -16.45 21.59
C LYS A 289 -25.94 -16.20 22.74
N PHE A 290 -25.80 -14.95 23.16
CA PHE A 290 -24.77 -14.52 24.11
C PHE A 290 -25.32 -13.81 25.35
N GLY A 291 -26.63 -13.53 25.43
CA GLY A 291 -27.23 -12.77 26.53
C GLY A 291 -27.08 -13.40 27.92
N SER A 292 -26.87 -14.72 28.00
CA SER A 292 -26.59 -15.42 29.26
C SER A 292 -25.27 -14.97 29.92
N LEU A 293 -24.33 -14.41 29.14
CA LEU A 293 -23.06 -13.88 29.64
C LEU A 293 -23.24 -12.61 30.48
N ASP A 294 -24.39 -11.93 30.35
CA ASP A 294 -24.67 -10.66 31.03
C ASP A 294 -25.29 -10.85 32.42
N ALA A 295 -25.45 -12.09 32.91
CA ALA A 295 -26.14 -12.41 34.15
C ALA A 295 -25.57 -11.72 35.42
N ARG A 296 -24.33 -11.22 35.36
CA ARG A 296 -23.66 -10.48 36.45
C ARG A 296 -23.49 -8.98 36.18
N ALA A 297 -23.94 -8.50 35.03
CA ALA A 297 -23.88 -7.07 34.70
C ALA A 297 -24.98 -6.30 35.44
N ASP A 298 -24.69 -5.04 35.78
CA ASP A 298 -25.70 -4.14 36.33
C ASP A 298 -26.76 -3.82 35.26
N VAL A 299 -28.01 -3.63 35.66
CA VAL A 299 -29.13 -3.31 34.78
C VAL A 299 -28.89 -2.01 34.01
N ASP A 300 -28.12 -1.07 34.58
CA ASP A 300 -27.79 0.22 33.98
C ASP A 300 -26.47 0.21 33.18
N THR A 301 -25.87 -0.97 32.95
CA THR A 301 -24.60 -1.07 32.19
C THR A 301 -24.82 -0.72 30.73
N ASP A 302 -23.98 0.17 30.19
CA ASP A 302 -23.94 0.50 28.76
C ASP A 302 -23.87 -0.78 27.91
N PRO A 303 -24.79 -1.00 26.96
CA PRO A 303 -24.82 -2.18 26.10
C PRO A 303 -23.51 -2.48 25.38
N ALA A 304 -22.69 -1.46 25.05
CA ALA A 304 -21.39 -1.65 24.39
C ALA A 304 -20.31 -2.23 25.32
N LYS A 305 -20.53 -2.20 26.65
CA LYS A 305 -19.61 -2.73 27.67
C LYS A 305 -20.01 -4.11 28.19
N LEU A 306 -21.14 -4.64 27.73
CA LEU A 306 -21.63 -5.95 28.14
C LEU A 306 -20.74 -7.09 27.61
N PRO A 307 -20.47 -8.14 28.40
CA PRO A 307 -19.76 -9.33 27.93
C PRO A 307 -20.37 -9.94 26.66
N SER A 308 -21.70 -9.96 26.55
CA SER A 308 -22.40 -10.45 25.34
C SER A 308 -22.06 -9.62 24.10
N PHE A 309 -21.85 -8.31 24.24
CA PHE A 309 -21.50 -7.44 23.13
C PHE A 309 -20.12 -7.76 22.58
N LYS A 310 -19.13 -7.94 23.47
CA LYS A 310 -17.78 -8.35 23.06
C LYS A 310 -17.78 -9.74 22.40
N ALA A 311 -18.51 -10.70 22.97
CA ALA A 311 -18.64 -12.04 22.38
C ALA A 311 -19.29 -11.99 20.98
N MET A 312 -20.31 -11.15 20.80
CA MET A 312 -20.94 -10.94 19.49
C MET A 312 -20.00 -10.25 18.50
N GLN A 313 -19.17 -9.29 18.92
CA GLN A 313 -18.14 -8.70 18.05
C GLN A 313 -17.13 -9.74 17.58
N GLU A 314 -16.64 -10.59 18.48
CA GLU A 314 -15.71 -11.68 18.14
C GLU A 314 -16.36 -12.69 17.19
N PHE A 315 -17.63 -13.03 17.41
CA PHE A 315 -18.41 -13.90 16.53
C PHE A 315 -18.59 -13.28 15.13
N ALA A 316 -18.99 -12.00 15.06
CA ALA A 316 -19.20 -11.28 13.81
C ALA A 316 -17.91 -11.14 12.98
N ILE A 317 -16.77 -10.87 13.61
CA ILE A 317 -15.47 -10.75 12.91
C ILE A 317 -14.99 -12.11 12.37
N GLN A 318 -15.48 -13.23 12.91
CA GLN A 318 -15.14 -14.56 12.40
C GLN A 318 -16.02 -14.99 11.22
N ASP A 319 -17.20 -14.39 11.06
CA ASP A 319 -18.12 -14.68 9.95
C ASP A 319 -17.53 -14.29 8.59
N ARG A 320 -17.65 -15.19 7.59
CA ARG A 320 -17.05 -14.98 6.26
C ARG A 320 -17.69 -13.79 5.54
N ARG A 321 -19.03 -13.67 5.55
CA ARG A 321 -19.72 -12.60 4.81
C ARG A 321 -19.43 -11.23 5.42
N VAL A 322 -19.36 -11.15 6.75
CA VAL A 322 -18.98 -9.90 7.45
C VAL A 322 -17.53 -9.52 7.16
N LYS A 323 -16.60 -10.48 7.10
CA LYS A 323 -15.20 -10.21 6.69
C LYS A 323 -15.12 -9.65 5.26
N GLU A 324 -15.90 -10.21 4.34
CA GLU A 324 -15.97 -9.75 2.95
C GLU A 324 -16.54 -8.33 2.88
N GLN A 325 -17.61 -8.05 3.63
CA GLN A 325 -18.18 -6.72 3.74
C GLN A 325 -17.17 -5.70 4.31
N LEU A 326 -16.48 -6.04 5.39
CA LEU A 326 -15.42 -5.19 5.98
C LEU A 326 -14.20 -5.02 5.05
N ALA A 327 -13.90 -6.01 4.20
CA ALA A 327 -12.84 -5.89 3.20
C ALA A 327 -13.27 -4.94 2.07
N LYS A 328 -14.50 -5.09 1.57
CA LYS A 328 -15.09 -4.22 0.56
C LYS A 328 -15.12 -2.76 1.02
N GLU A 329 -15.60 -2.50 2.24
CA GLU A 329 -15.63 -1.16 2.82
C GLU A 329 -14.23 -0.54 2.97
N ARG A 330 -13.22 -1.34 3.31
CA ARG A 330 -11.82 -0.87 3.35
C ARG A 330 -11.28 -0.53 1.96
N THR A 331 -11.65 -1.29 0.94
CA THR A 331 -11.25 -1.02 -0.44
C THR A 331 -11.94 0.22 -1.00
N GLU A 332 -13.24 0.39 -0.74
CA GLU A 332 -14.02 1.57 -1.15
C GLU A 332 -13.51 2.84 -0.45
N ALA A 333 -13.30 2.81 0.87
CA ALA A 333 -12.73 3.93 1.61
C ALA A 333 -11.31 4.30 1.12
N ALA A 334 -10.48 3.29 0.81
CA ALA A 334 -9.18 3.54 0.22
C ALA A 334 -9.31 4.20 -1.16
N GLN A 335 -10.24 3.75 -2.01
CA GLN A 335 -10.47 4.34 -3.34
C GLN A 335 -10.98 5.78 -3.27
N GLU A 336 -11.88 6.10 -2.34
CA GLU A 336 -12.36 7.47 -2.11
C GLU A 336 -11.24 8.40 -1.58
N GLU A 337 -10.31 7.91 -0.74
CA GLU A 337 -9.12 8.67 -0.35
C GLU A 337 -8.18 9.00 -1.52
N PHE A 338 -8.26 8.28 -2.65
CA PHE A 338 -7.47 8.54 -3.85
C PHE A 338 -8.18 9.45 -4.87
N THR A 339 -9.44 9.83 -4.67
CA THR A 339 -10.13 10.80 -5.53
C THR A 339 -9.92 12.22 -4.99
N GLU A 340 -9.10 13.02 -5.68
CA GLU A 340 -8.85 14.42 -5.36
C GLU A 340 -10.11 15.27 -5.60
N GLU A 341 -10.74 15.79 -4.52
CA GLU A 341 -11.72 16.86 -4.64
C GLU A 341 -11.00 18.21 -4.78
N ASP A 342 -11.03 18.75 -6.00
CA ASP A 342 -10.56 20.09 -6.34
C ASP A 342 -11.34 21.16 -5.54
N GLY A 343 -10.76 21.70 -4.47
CA GLY A 343 -11.25 22.95 -3.85
C GLY A 343 -11.00 23.14 -2.36
N GLU A 344 -10.68 22.08 -1.60
CA GLU A 344 -10.35 22.22 -0.17
C GLU A 344 -8.85 22.46 0.07
N SER A 345 -8.52 23.24 1.10
CA SER A 345 -7.14 23.40 1.56
C SER A 345 -6.63 22.04 2.01
N TRP A 346 -5.55 21.51 1.40
CA TRP A 346 -4.96 20.19 1.74
C TRP A 346 -4.72 19.96 3.25
N GLN A 347 -4.64 21.04 4.04
CA GLN A 347 -4.55 20.97 5.49
C GLN A 347 -5.79 20.37 6.16
N THR A 348 -6.97 20.39 5.52
CA THR A 348 -8.20 19.73 6.02
C THR A 348 -8.10 18.21 5.97
N LEU A 349 -7.22 17.68 5.10
CA LEU A 349 -6.94 16.25 4.98
C LEU A 349 -6.05 15.72 6.12
N LEU A 350 -5.45 16.60 6.93
CA LEU A 350 -4.58 16.17 8.03
C LEU A 350 -5.38 15.58 9.19
N GLU A 351 -5.03 14.37 9.59
CA GLU A 351 -5.62 13.77 10.78
C GLU A 351 -5.17 14.49 12.06
N LEU A 352 -6.13 14.93 12.87
CA LEU A 352 -5.88 15.59 14.15
C LEU A 352 -6.15 14.66 15.35
N ASP A 353 -5.41 14.86 16.43
CA ASP A 353 -5.68 14.24 17.72
C ASP A 353 -6.85 14.94 18.45
N LYS A 354 -7.22 14.42 19.63
CA LYS A 354 -8.34 14.96 20.44
C LYS A 354 -8.09 16.39 20.93
N GLN A 355 -6.85 16.86 20.87
CA GLN A 355 -6.41 18.19 21.27
C GLN A 355 -6.25 19.13 20.07
N GLY A 356 -6.57 18.66 18.85
CA GLY A 356 -6.45 19.43 17.61
C GLY A 356 -5.03 19.50 17.04
N LYS A 357 -4.09 18.69 17.53
CA LYS A 357 -2.72 18.61 16.97
C LYS A 357 -2.65 17.61 15.84
N VAL A 358 -1.81 17.87 14.84
CA VAL A 358 -1.57 16.93 13.73
C VAL A 358 -0.93 15.65 14.28
N LYS A 359 -1.52 14.49 13.96
CA LYS A 359 -0.97 13.19 14.38
C LYS A 359 0.35 12.88 13.67
N ASP A 360 1.21 12.11 14.33
CA ASP A 360 2.52 11.66 13.82
C ASP A 360 2.42 10.41 12.92
N THR A 361 1.41 10.35 12.05
CA THR A 361 1.17 9.21 11.15
C THR A 361 2.01 9.32 9.87
N LEU A 362 2.31 8.17 9.23
CA LEU A 362 3.00 8.16 7.94
C LEU A 362 2.18 8.91 6.87
N THR A 363 0.85 8.76 6.90
CA THR A 363 -0.11 9.44 6.02
C THR A 363 -0.02 10.96 6.14
N ASN A 364 -0.06 11.52 7.35
CA ASN A 364 0.08 12.97 7.54
C ASN A 364 1.45 13.48 7.06
N ILE A 365 2.53 12.74 7.35
CA ILE A 365 3.87 13.12 6.88
C ILE A 365 3.91 13.13 5.35
N ALA A 366 3.34 12.11 4.70
CA ALA A 366 3.26 12.03 3.24
C ALA A 366 2.41 13.16 2.64
N LEU A 367 1.24 13.47 3.22
CA LEU A 367 0.38 14.59 2.79
C LEU A 367 1.09 15.94 2.87
N ILE A 368 1.79 16.21 3.99
CA ILE A 368 2.60 17.43 4.14
C ILE A 368 3.69 17.46 3.07
N LEU A 369 4.44 16.37 2.91
CA LEU A 369 5.48 16.30 1.90
C LEU A 369 4.93 16.54 0.49
N ARG A 370 3.73 16.03 0.18
CA ARG A 370 3.05 16.11 -1.12
C ARG A 370 2.51 17.50 -1.45
N TYR A 371 1.93 18.20 -0.49
CA TYR A 371 1.18 19.43 -0.76
C TYR A 371 1.78 20.71 -0.14
N ASP A 372 2.74 20.61 0.78
CA ASP A 372 3.40 21.80 1.32
C ASP A 372 4.25 22.50 0.24
N PRO A 373 3.91 23.76 -0.14
CA PRO A 373 4.63 24.48 -1.19
C PRO A 373 6.10 24.75 -0.86
N GLN A 374 6.50 24.74 0.43
CA GLN A 374 7.90 24.94 0.82
C GLN A 374 8.75 23.68 0.59
N LEU A 375 8.12 22.53 0.40
CA LEU A 375 8.79 21.23 0.25
C LEU A 375 8.67 20.66 -1.17
N ILE A 376 7.95 21.34 -2.07
CA ILE A 376 7.73 20.90 -3.47
C ILE A 376 9.01 20.71 -4.26
N ASN A 377 10.06 21.47 -3.91
CA ASN A 377 11.37 21.45 -4.57
C ASN A 377 12.23 20.24 -4.19
N ILE A 378 11.77 19.40 -3.26
CA ILE A 378 12.42 18.13 -2.92
C ILE A 378 11.90 17.08 -3.89
N VAL A 379 12.81 16.53 -4.68
CA VAL A 379 12.51 15.64 -5.80
C VAL A 379 13.36 14.37 -5.73
N PHE A 380 12.98 13.36 -6.52
CA PHE A 380 13.84 12.21 -6.76
C PHE A 380 14.59 12.40 -8.07
N ASN A 381 15.92 12.48 -8.00
CA ASN A 381 16.77 12.60 -9.17
C ASN A 381 17.03 11.20 -9.76
N GLU A 382 16.39 10.90 -10.89
CA GLU A 382 16.51 9.63 -11.60
C GLU A 382 17.93 9.35 -12.08
N PHE A 383 18.66 10.40 -12.47
CA PHE A 383 20.02 10.29 -12.99
C PHE A 383 21.03 9.92 -11.89
N LYS A 384 20.85 10.52 -10.70
CA LYS A 384 21.65 10.22 -9.51
C LYS A 384 21.06 9.08 -8.67
N ASN A 385 19.87 8.56 -8.99
CA ASN A 385 19.09 7.60 -8.17
C ASN A 385 19.08 7.94 -6.66
N MET A 386 18.80 9.21 -6.33
CA MET A 386 18.72 9.69 -4.95
C MET A 386 17.82 10.91 -4.84
N VAL A 387 17.41 11.25 -3.62
CA VAL A 387 16.72 12.52 -3.34
C VAL A 387 17.63 13.69 -3.69
N ASP A 388 17.07 14.73 -4.28
CA ASP A 388 17.77 15.94 -4.71
C ASP A 388 16.85 17.17 -4.53
N VAL A 389 17.39 18.36 -4.78
CA VAL A 389 16.70 19.63 -4.57
C VAL A 389 16.86 20.53 -5.80
N ILE A 390 15.74 20.98 -6.37
CA ILE A 390 15.72 21.78 -7.62
C ILE A 390 15.34 23.24 -7.40
N GLY A 391 15.19 23.68 -6.14
CA GLY A 391 14.72 25.02 -5.83
C GLY A 391 14.93 25.40 -4.36
N PRO A 392 14.40 26.55 -3.92
CA PRO A 392 14.57 27.02 -2.55
C PRO A 392 13.88 26.08 -1.55
N LEU A 393 14.51 25.93 -0.38
CA LEU A 393 13.98 25.23 0.79
C LEU A 393 13.73 26.23 1.94
N PRO A 394 12.91 25.88 2.94
CA PRO A 394 12.65 26.77 4.07
C PRO A 394 13.82 26.90 5.05
N TRP A 395 14.92 26.18 4.78
CA TRP A 395 16.21 26.34 5.45
C TRP A 395 17.31 26.65 4.42
N ARG A 396 18.38 27.28 4.92
CA ARG A 396 19.56 27.56 4.10
C ARG A 396 20.36 26.29 3.88
N GLN A 397 20.56 25.90 2.63
CA GLN A 397 21.46 24.82 2.27
C GLN A 397 22.93 25.24 2.42
N VAL A 398 23.76 24.33 2.94
CA VAL A 398 25.21 24.53 3.04
C VAL A 398 25.91 24.20 1.72
N LYS A 399 25.39 23.18 1.01
CA LYS A 399 25.85 22.74 -0.31
C LYS A 399 24.65 22.33 -1.17
N PRO A 400 24.73 22.40 -2.50
CA PRO A 400 23.70 21.86 -3.38
C PRO A 400 23.48 20.37 -3.17
N GLY A 401 22.27 19.90 -3.46
CA GLY A 401 21.86 18.50 -3.30
C GLY A 401 21.03 18.25 -2.05
N TRP A 402 20.77 16.98 -1.78
CA TRP A 402 20.16 16.52 -0.53
C TRP A 402 21.17 15.74 0.30
N GLY A 403 21.39 16.15 1.55
CA GLY A 403 22.27 15.45 2.49
C GLY A 403 21.68 15.25 3.88
N ASP A 404 22.49 14.68 4.79
CA ASP A 404 22.08 14.44 6.18
C ASP A 404 21.71 15.72 6.94
N THR A 405 22.34 16.84 6.57
CA THR A 405 22.00 18.17 7.10
C THR A 405 20.60 18.59 6.68
N ASP A 406 20.25 18.44 5.40
CA ASP A 406 18.90 18.75 4.89
C ASP A 406 17.84 17.84 5.50
N LEU A 407 18.14 16.55 5.62
CA LEU A 407 17.27 15.59 6.30
C LEU A 407 16.99 16.01 7.76
N SER A 408 18.01 16.53 8.45
CA SER A 408 17.87 17.02 9.83
C SER A 408 17.09 18.32 9.89
N CYS A 409 17.32 19.25 8.96
CA CYS A 409 16.57 20.50 8.85
C CYS A 409 15.09 20.24 8.52
N ALA A 410 14.79 19.28 7.64
CA ALA A 410 13.43 18.86 7.33
C ALA A 410 12.70 18.32 8.57
N LYS A 411 13.36 17.48 9.37
CA LYS A 411 12.78 16.99 10.65
C LYS A 411 12.47 18.13 11.61
N LEU A 412 13.38 19.10 11.76
CA LEU A 412 13.15 20.29 12.58
C LEU A 412 12.02 21.17 12.04
N TYR A 413 11.87 21.25 10.72
CA TYR A 413 10.77 21.95 10.07
C TYR A 413 9.43 21.31 10.44
N PHE A 414 9.32 19.98 10.35
CA PHE A 414 8.12 19.23 10.72
C PHE A 414 7.74 19.41 12.19
N GLU A 415 8.74 19.41 13.08
CA GLU A 415 8.53 19.65 14.51
C GLU A 415 8.01 21.06 14.77
N ARG A 416 8.61 22.08 14.14
CA ARG A 416 8.29 23.49 14.39
C ARG A 416 6.97 23.93 13.78
N VAL A 417 6.68 23.49 12.56
CA VAL A 417 5.51 23.95 11.80
C VAL A 417 4.29 23.09 12.10
N TYR A 418 4.47 21.77 12.20
CA TYR A 418 3.36 20.82 12.32
C TYR A 418 3.29 20.12 13.68
N GLY A 419 4.28 20.32 14.57
CA GLY A 419 4.33 19.64 15.86
C GLY A 419 4.65 18.14 15.76
N ILE A 420 5.14 17.68 14.60
CA ILE A 420 5.39 16.27 14.33
C ILE A 420 6.86 15.93 14.61
N TRP A 421 7.08 15.01 15.54
CA TRP A 421 8.39 14.42 15.79
C TRP A 421 8.35 12.90 15.57
N SER A 422 8.65 12.46 14.33
CA SER A 422 8.71 11.03 13.99
C SER A 422 9.92 10.70 13.09
N PRO A 423 11.14 10.67 13.65
CA PRO A 423 12.38 10.58 12.87
C PRO A 423 12.51 9.31 12.04
N THR A 424 11.88 8.21 12.47
CA THR A 424 11.90 6.91 11.80
C THR A 424 10.96 6.86 10.60
N LYS A 425 9.73 7.36 10.73
CA LYS A 425 8.71 7.33 9.66
C LYS A 425 9.02 8.33 8.52
N PHE A 426 9.75 9.41 8.83
CA PHE A 426 9.99 10.50 7.89
C PHE A 426 10.74 10.06 6.62
N LYS A 427 11.80 9.24 6.76
CA LYS A 427 12.63 8.84 5.61
C LYS A 427 11.83 8.00 4.61
N ASP A 428 11.00 7.09 5.12
CA ASP A 428 10.17 6.23 4.29
C ASP A 428 9.06 7.03 3.58
N ALA A 429 8.40 7.95 4.30
CA ALA A 429 7.42 8.86 3.68
C ALA A 429 8.06 9.76 2.62
N LEU A 430 9.23 10.33 2.91
CA LEU A 430 9.96 11.15 1.96
C LEU A 430 10.28 10.38 0.70
N LEU A 431 10.90 9.21 0.83
CA LEU A 431 11.25 8.40 -0.33
C LEU A 431 9.99 8.00 -1.12
N ALA A 432 8.92 7.56 -0.44
CA ALA A 432 7.68 7.14 -1.09
C ALA A 432 7.02 8.26 -1.90
N VAL A 433 6.93 9.48 -1.36
CA VAL A 433 6.32 10.61 -2.07
C VAL A 433 7.20 11.06 -3.23
N VAL A 434 8.49 11.32 -2.98
CA VAL A 434 9.34 11.93 -4.00
C VAL A 434 9.66 10.97 -5.15
N SER A 435 9.85 9.67 -4.87
CA SER A 435 10.17 8.70 -5.92
C SER A 435 8.96 8.26 -6.74
N ALA A 436 7.74 8.41 -6.22
CA ALA A 436 6.53 8.06 -6.96
C ALA A 436 5.94 9.26 -7.73
N GLU A 437 6.07 10.47 -7.19
CA GLU A 437 5.29 11.62 -7.65
C GLU A 437 6.14 12.79 -8.16
N ARG A 438 7.43 12.85 -7.82
CA ARG A 438 8.31 14.01 -8.12
C ARG A 438 9.63 13.60 -8.74
N LEU A 439 9.53 12.95 -9.89
CA LEU A 439 10.69 12.53 -10.66
C LEU A 439 11.33 13.71 -11.39
N TYR A 440 12.66 13.75 -11.36
CA TYR A 440 13.46 14.77 -12.01
C TYR A 440 14.67 14.13 -12.69
N HIS A 441 14.96 14.51 -13.93
CA HIS A 441 16.17 14.08 -14.62
C HIS A 441 16.92 15.29 -15.18
N PRO A 442 18.06 15.70 -14.59
CA PRO A 442 18.72 16.97 -14.91
C PRO A 442 19.08 17.12 -16.40
N ILE A 443 19.52 16.04 -17.05
CA ILE A 443 19.90 16.07 -18.46
C ILE A 443 18.68 16.10 -19.39
N LYS A 444 17.55 15.47 -19.01
CA LYS A 444 16.33 15.54 -19.82
C LYS A 444 15.73 16.94 -19.73
N GLU A 445 15.78 17.57 -18.55
CA GLU A 445 15.41 18.97 -18.37
C GLU A 445 16.33 19.91 -19.15
N TYR A 446 17.64 19.64 -19.19
CA TYR A 446 18.54 20.38 -20.06
C TYR A 446 18.18 20.21 -21.54
N PHE A 447 17.99 18.98 -22.02
CA PHE A 447 17.62 18.70 -23.41
C PHE A 447 16.29 19.32 -23.82
N SER A 448 15.30 19.41 -22.92
CA SER A 448 14.01 20.05 -23.22
C SER A 448 14.12 21.54 -23.55
N THR A 449 15.22 22.18 -23.13
CA THR A 449 15.52 23.59 -23.45
C THR A 449 16.25 23.79 -24.78
N LEU A 450 16.78 22.71 -25.38
CA LEU A 450 17.62 22.80 -26.57
C LEU A 450 16.78 22.89 -27.85
N GLN A 451 17.26 23.68 -28.81
CA GLN A 451 16.69 23.76 -30.16
C GLN A 451 17.82 23.72 -31.18
N TRP A 452 17.73 22.78 -32.13
CA TRP A 452 18.73 22.68 -33.20
C TRP A 452 18.47 23.76 -34.26
N ASP A 453 19.55 24.37 -34.74
CA ASP A 453 19.51 25.46 -35.72
C ASP A 453 19.62 24.96 -37.18
N GLY A 454 19.66 23.64 -37.39
CA GLY A 454 19.77 23.01 -38.71
C GLY A 454 21.19 22.99 -39.28
N THR A 455 22.19 23.50 -38.57
CA THR A 455 23.59 23.49 -39.03
C THR A 455 24.34 22.31 -38.44
N GLU A 456 24.95 21.50 -39.30
CA GLU A 456 25.75 20.33 -38.92
C GLU A 456 27.12 20.78 -38.39
N ARG A 457 27.40 20.43 -37.12
CA ARG A 457 28.64 20.72 -36.40
C ARG A 457 29.22 19.48 -35.74
N LEU A 458 28.37 18.50 -35.42
CA LEU A 458 28.75 17.33 -34.66
C LEU A 458 29.81 16.48 -35.38
N ASP A 459 29.65 16.29 -36.69
CA ASP A 459 30.60 15.52 -37.51
C ASP A 459 32.00 16.14 -37.56
N THR A 460 32.09 17.47 -37.52
CA THR A 460 33.37 18.19 -37.65
C THR A 460 33.95 18.63 -36.31
N LEU A 461 33.27 18.37 -35.18
CA LEU A 461 33.70 18.82 -33.86
C LEU A 461 35.17 18.51 -33.53
N LEU A 462 35.62 17.27 -33.71
CA LEU A 462 37.03 16.89 -33.43
C LEU A 462 38.00 17.43 -34.49
N ILE A 463 37.52 17.67 -35.70
CA ILE A 463 38.32 18.24 -36.80
C ILE A 463 38.59 19.72 -36.50
N ASP A 464 37.52 20.48 -36.25
CA ASP A 464 37.55 21.92 -36.06
C ASP A 464 38.26 22.32 -34.76
N TYR A 465 38.05 21.58 -33.66
CA TYR A 465 38.56 21.97 -32.34
C TYR A 465 39.85 21.27 -31.90
N LEU A 466 40.17 20.12 -32.48
CA LEU A 466 41.33 19.32 -32.07
C LEU A 466 42.27 18.96 -33.23
N GLY A 467 41.94 19.37 -34.46
CA GLY A 467 42.79 19.13 -35.63
C GLY A 467 42.90 17.65 -35.98
N ALA A 468 41.79 16.91 -35.84
CA ALA A 468 41.67 15.55 -36.38
C ALA A 468 41.59 15.59 -37.92
N GLU A 469 41.95 14.49 -38.58
CA GLU A 469 41.84 14.37 -40.02
C GLU A 469 40.37 14.28 -40.47
N ASP A 470 40.00 14.99 -41.53
CA ASP A 470 38.64 14.94 -42.08
C ASP A 470 38.41 13.66 -42.88
N THR A 471 38.05 12.59 -42.16
CA THR A 471 37.75 11.28 -42.72
C THR A 471 36.33 10.84 -42.36
N HIS A 472 35.77 9.96 -43.20
CA HIS A 472 34.47 9.33 -42.89
C HIS A 472 34.45 8.62 -41.53
N TYR A 473 35.60 8.06 -41.12
CA TYR A 473 35.77 7.45 -39.82
C TYR A 473 35.65 8.45 -38.68
N VAL A 474 36.42 9.55 -38.71
CA VAL A 474 36.42 10.57 -37.65
C VAL A 474 35.03 11.18 -37.48
N ARG A 475 34.37 11.55 -38.58
CA ARG A 475 32.99 12.08 -38.56
C ARG A 475 32.02 11.08 -37.91
N ALA A 476 32.08 9.81 -38.32
CA ALA A 476 31.17 8.78 -37.84
C ALA A 476 31.37 8.44 -36.36
N VAL A 477 32.61 8.28 -35.87
CA VAL A 477 32.84 7.97 -34.46
C VAL A 477 32.48 9.14 -33.56
N THR A 478 32.72 10.37 -34.01
CA THR A 478 32.31 11.59 -33.29
C THR A 478 30.81 11.61 -33.10
N ARG A 479 30.05 11.59 -34.21
CA ARG A 479 28.58 11.58 -34.17
C ARG A 479 28.02 10.46 -33.30
N LYS A 480 28.46 9.22 -33.53
CA LYS A 480 27.92 8.06 -32.82
C LYS A 480 28.21 8.09 -31.33
N THR A 481 29.36 8.60 -30.90
CA THR A 481 29.68 8.72 -29.47
C THR A 481 28.75 9.70 -28.76
N PHE A 482 28.51 10.88 -29.34
CA PHE A 482 27.63 11.88 -28.72
C PHE A 482 26.15 11.51 -28.85
N THR A 483 25.72 10.93 -29.98
CA THR A 483 24.38 10.35 -30.09
C THR A 483 24.17 9.22 -29.08
N ALA A 484 25.18 8.37 -28.82
CA ALA A 484 25.07 7.33 -27.80
C ALA A 484 24.93 7.91 -26.39
N ALA A 485 25.57 9.06 -26.11
CA ALA A 485 25.40 9.77 -24.85
C ALA A 485 23.95 10.22 -24.64
N VAL A 486 23.32 10.75 -25.70
CA VAL A 486 21.88 11.10 -25.68
C VAL A 486 21.02 9.85 -25.51
N ALA A 487 21.27 8.81 -26.32
CA ALA A 487 20.49 7.57 -26.28
C ALA A 487 20.51 6.92 -24.89
N ARG A 488 21.65 6.96 -24.18
CA ARG A 488 21.78 6.46 -22.81
C ARG A 488 20.93 7.21 -21.79
N VAL A 489 20.58 8.47 -22.03
CA VAL A 489 19.71 9.27 -21.15
C VAL A 489 18.23 8.89 -21.32
N TYR A 490 17.78 8.68 -22.56
CA TYR A 490 16.38 8.32 -22.86
C TYR A 490 16.10 6.82 -22.78
N GLU A 491 17.10 6.00 -23.12
CA GLU A 491 17.07 4.54 -23.07
C GLU A 491 18.24 4.00 -22.21
N PRO A 492 18.21 4.21 -20.88
CA PRO A 492 19.21 3.64 -19.99
C PRO A 492 19.36 2.14 -20.20
N GLY A 493 20.60 1.68 -20.38
CA GLY A 493 20.90 0.30 -20.71
C GLY A 493 21.12 -0.01 -22.19
N ILE A 494 20.82 0.91 -23.12
CA ILE A 494 21.05 0.70 -24.56
C ILE A 494 22.49 0.29 -24.84
N LYS A 495 22.69 -0.67 -25.75
CA LYS A 495 24.02 -1.22 -26.01
C LYS A 495 24.93 -0.18 -26.68
N PHE A 496 25.92 0.29 -25.94
CA PHE A 496 27.06 1.05 -26.44
C PHE A 496 28.31 0.61 -25.68
N ASP A 497 29.21 -0.12 -26.36
CA ASP A 497 30.43 -0.69 -25.79
C ASP A 497 31.72 -0.23 -26.50
N SER A 498 31.67 0.97 -27.07
CA SER A 498 32.79 1.63 -27.72
C SER A 498 33.25 2.85 -26.92
N ILE A 499 34.54 3.15 -26.97
CA ILE A 499 35.22 4.25 -26.27
C ILE A 499 35.90 5.10 -27.33
N LEU A 500 35.47 6.35 -27.46
CA LEU A 500 36.21 7.34 -28.23
C LEU A 500 37.49 7.70 -27.49
N VAL A 501 38.65 7.52 -28.12
CA VAL A 501 39.95 7.83 -27.54
C VAL A 501 40.64 8.92 -28.34
N LEU A 502 40.87 10.06 -27.71
CA LEU A 502 41.63 11.16 -28.30
C LEU A 502 43.13 10.94 -28.05
N ASN A 503 43.88 10.70 -29.13
CA ASN A 503 45.33 10.51 -29.09
C ASN A 503 46.05 11.72 -29.69
N GLY A 504 46.89 12.38 -28.90
CA GLY A 504 47.72 13.48 -29.42
C GLY A 504 48.47 14.21 -28.31
N PRO A 505 49.17 15.32 -28.64
CA PRO A 505 50.05 16.00 -27.70
C PRO A 505 49.36 16.45 -26.40
N GLN A 506 50.13 16.51 -25.31
CA GLN A 506 49.63 17.06 -24.05
C GLN A 506 49.33 18.56 -24.19
N GLY A 507 48.30 19.05 -23.49
CA GLY A 507 47.99 20.48 -23.44
C GLY A 507 47.12 21.02 -24.58
N ILE A 508 46.74 20.20 -25.56
CA ILE A 508 45.87 20.61 -26.68
C ILE A 508 44.37 20.73 -26.31
N GLY A 509 44.00 20.49 -25.04
CA GLY A 509 42.62 20.65 -24.55
C GLY A 509 41.70 19.43 -24.71
N LYS A 510 42.24 18.20 -24.84
CA LYS A 510 41.44 16.96 -24.96
C LYS A 510 40.42 16.78 -23.82
N SER A 511 40.90 16.76 -22.57
CA SER A 511 40.04 16.65 -21.38
C SER A 511 39.15 17.87 -21.21
N THR A 512 39.64 19.06 -21.61
CA THR A 512 38.86 20.31 -21.60
C THR A 512 37.63 20.22 -22.51
N LEU A 513 37.77 19.62 -23.70
CA LEU A 513 36.65 19.41 -24.62
C LEU A 513 35.55 18.56 -23.95
N PHE A 514 35.93 17.42 -23.37
CA PHE A 514 34.97 16.54 -22.70
C PHE A 514 34.34 17.19 -21.47
N ALA A 515 35.11 17.95 -20.69
CA ALA A 515 34.60 18.71 -19.55
C ALA A 515 33.56 19.76 -19.96
N LEU A 516 33.81 20.50 -21.05
CA LEU A 516 32.85 21.48 -21.59
C LEU A 516 31.57 20.81 -22.08
N LEU A 517 31.69 19.70 -22.81
CA LEU A 517 30.54 18.96 -23.33
C LEU A 517 29.73 18.28 -22.21
N GLY A 518 30.38 17.73 -21.19
CA GLY A 518 29.73 17.07 -20.06
C GLY A 518 29.17 18.02 -19.00
N LYS A 519 29.57 19.31 -19.02
CA LYS A 519 29.15 20.34 -18.05
C LYS A 519 29.37 19.88 -16.60
N GLU A 520 28.37 20.05 -15.73
CA GLU A 520 28.40 19.57 -14.34
C GLU A 520 28.27 18.05 -14.21
N TRP A 521 27.95 17.33 -15.29
CA TRP A 521 27.84 15.87 -15.33
C TRP A 521 29.10 15.19 -15.90
N TYR A 522 30.22 15.91 -15.95
CA TYR A 522 31.52 15.37 -16.33
C TYR A 522 32.29 14.80 -15.12
N SER A 523 33.01 13.69 -15.33
CA SER A 523 33.99 13.20 -14.35
C SER A 523 35.21 12.58 -15.02
N ASP A 524 36.39 12.84 -14.45
CA ASP A 524 37.68 12.21 -14.78
C ASP A 524 38.19 11.31 -13.64
N SER A 525 37.36 11.08 -12.62
CA SER A 525 37.73 10.38 -11.38
C SER A 525 37.73 8.85 -11.48
N LEU A 526 37.34 8.31 -12.64
CA LEU A 526 37.24 6.88 -12.88
C LEU A 526 38.61 6.30 -13.22
N SER A 527 39.17 5.53 -12.30
CA SER A 527 40.41 4.80 -12.52
C SER A 527 40.15 3.34 -12.89
N ILE A 528 41.13 2.69 -13.50
CA ILE A 528 41.02 1.27 -13.87
C ILE A 528 41.01 0.36 -12.64
N SER A 529 41.64 0.78 -11.54
CA SER A 529 41.56 0.07 -10.27
C SER A 529 40.12 0.00 -9.75
N ASP A 530 39.30 1.03 -9.99
CA ASP A 530 37.90 1.03 -9.57
C ASP A 530 37.07 -0.01 -10.34
N MET A 531 37.39 -0.26 -11.61
CA MET A 531 36.61 -1.14 -12.50
C MET A 531 36.63 -2.61 -12.10
N LYS A 532 37.52 -2.98 -11.17
CA LYS A 532 37.63 -4.34 -10.63
C LYS A 532 36.66 -4.59 -9.47
N ASP A 533 36.05 -3.55 -8.91
CA ASP A 533 35.15 -3.64 -7.76
C ASP A 533 33.84 -2.84 -8.01
N LYS A 534 32.93 -2.87 -7.02
CA LYS A 534 31.67 -2.12 -6.99
C LYS A 534 31.85 -0.60 -7.05
N THR A 535 33.02 -0.09 -6.70
CA THR A 535 33.31 1.36 -6.62
C THR A 535 33.18 2.06 -7.97
N ALA A 536 33.48 1.36 -9.08
CA ALA A 536 33.27 1.94 -10.41
C ALA A 536 31.79 2.19 -10.72
N ALA A 537 30.89 1.31 -10.29
CA ALA A 537 29.45 1.51 -10.46
C ALA A 537 28.95 2.70 -9.64
N GLU A 538 29.43 2.86 -8.40
CA GLU A 538 29.13 4.03 -7.56
C GLU A 538 29.65 5.34 -8.16
N LYS A 539 30.84 5.32 -8.79
CA LYS A 539 31.42 6.49 -9.47
C LYS A 539 30.76 6.86 -10.80
N LEU A 540 30.04 5.93 -11.45
CA LEU A 540 29.26 6.21 -12.67
C LEU A 540 27.98 6.99 -12.37
N GLN A 541 27.43 6.82 -11.18
CA GLN A 541 26.13 7.38 -10.80
C GLN A 541 26.18 8.92 -10.78
N GLY A 542 25.26 9.55 -11.51
CA GLY A 542 25.18 11.01 -11.59
C GLY A 542 26.15 11.69 -12.55
N TYR A 543 26.90 10.93 -13.37
CA TYR A 543 27.79 11.47 -14.39
C TYR A 543 27.43 10.94 -15.77
N TRP A 544 27.51 11.82 -16.78
CA TRP A 544 27.07 11.56 -18.15
C TRP A 544 28.22 11.20 -19.07
N ILE A 545 29.34 11.91 -18.92
CA ILE A 545 30.59 11.66 -19.64
C ILE A 545 31.66 11.38 -18.61
N LEU A 546 32.21 10.16 -18.67
CA LEU A 546 33.33 9.76 -17.84
C LEU A 546 34.58 9.62 -18.69
N GLU A 547 35.61 10.41 -18.38
CA GLU A 547 36.91 10.33 -19.02
C GLU A 547 37.82 9.32 -18.31
N LEU A 548 38.44 8.45 -19.10
CA LEU A 548 39.62 7.67 -18.71
C LEU A 548 40.88 8.42 -19.14
N GLY A 549 41.47 9.15 -18.19
CA GLY A 549 42.75 9.82 -18.39
C GLY A 549 43.93 8.85 -18.49
N GLU A 550 44.94 9.22 -19.28
CA GLU A 550 46.25 8.56 -19.36
C GLU A 550 46.22 7.07 -19.75
N LEU A 551 45.50 6.73 -20.83
CA LEU A 551 45.40 5.33 -21.30
C LEU A 551 46.75 4.67 -21.68
N ALA A 552 47.83 5.43 -21.85
CA ALA A 552 49.16 4.94 -22.18
C ALA A 552 49.81 4.09 -21.06
N GLY A 553 49.46 4.34 -19.79
CA GLY A 553 50.05 3.65 -18.63
C GLY A 553 49.46 2.26 -18.32
N ILE A 554 48.49 1.81 -19.12
CA ILE A 554 47.61 0.68 -18.80
C ILE A 554 48.28 -0.65 -19.07
N LYS A 555 48.32 -1.56 -18.07
CA LYS A 555 48.83 -2.92 -18.26
C LYS A 555 47.87 -3.74 -19.12
N LYS A 556 48.36 -4.79 -19.78
CA LYS A 556 47.51 -5.69 -20.59
C LYS A 556 46.29 -6.25 -19.82
N VAL A 557 46.47 -6.62 -18.55
CA VAL A 557 45.39 -7.12 -17.67
C VAL A 557 44.31 -6.06 -17.41
N ASP A 558 44.70 -4.80 -17.42
CA ASP A 558 43.81 -3.67 -17.19
C ASP A 558 42.96 -3.38 -18.46
N VAL A 559 43.48 -3.65 -19.66
CA VAL A 559 42.72 -3.56 -20.93
C VAL A 559 41.54 -4.54 -20.97
N GLU A 560 41.73 -5.79 -20.54
CA GLU A 560 40.63 -6.77 -20.45
C GLU A 560 39.56 -6.33 -19.43
N THR A 561 39.99 -5.74 -18.32
CA THR A 561 39.09 -5.18 -17.29
C THR A 561 38.23 -4.06 -17.87
N VAL A 562 38.84 -3.10 -18.59
CA VAL A 562 38.14 -2.02 -19.28
C VAL A 562 37.16 -2.56 -20.32
N LYS A 563 37.59 -3.52 -21.16
CA LYS A 563 36.73 -4.16 -22.17
C LYS A 563 35.49 -4.81 -21.54
N SER A 564 35.69 -5.55 -20.45
CA SER A 564 34.60 -6.18 -19.69
C SER A 564 33.66 -5.14 -19.10
N PHE A 565 34.23 -4.10 -18.47
CA PHE A 565 33.47 -3.03 -17.84
C PHE A 565 32.62 -2.27 -18.86
N VAL A 566 33.20 -1.76 -19.95
CA VAL A 566 32.49 -0.99 -20.98
C VAL A 566 31.41 -1.80 -21.69
N THR A 567 31.54 -3.12 -21.75
CA THR A 567 30.54 -4.01 -22.38
C THR A 567 29.21 -4.07 -21.61
N ARG A 568 29.21 -3.77 -20.31
CA ARG A 568 28.01 -3.88 -19.45
C ARG A 568 26.92 -2.89 -19.87
N THR A 569 25.68 -3.34 -19.79
CA THR A 569 24.48 -2.51 -20.02
C THR A 569 23.84 -2.07 -18.71
N ASP A 570 24.05 -2.84 -17.64
CA ASP A 570 23.45 -2.65 -16.32
C ASP A 570 24.52 -2.91 -15.25
N ASP A 571 24.67 -1.97 -14.32
CA ASP A 571 25.57 -2.08 -13.18
C ASP A 571 24.75 -2.45 -11.95
N LYS A 572 24.91 -3.69 -11.48
CA LYS A 572 24.21 -4.21 -10.30
C LYS A 572 25.07 -4.01 -9.05
N PHE A 573 24.65 -3.13 -8.17
CA PHE A 573 25.35 -2.89 -6.91
C PHE A 573 24.37 -2.54 -5.79
N ARG A 574 24.86 -2.62 -4.56
CA ARG A 574 24.13 -2.17 -3.37
C ARG A 574 24.68 -0.80 -3.01
N GLN A 575 23.86 0.23 -3.10
CA GLN A 575 24.23 1.56 -2.63
C GLN A 575 24.68 1.51 -1.16
N SER A 576 25.55 2.43 -0.77
CA SER A 576 25.98 2.55 0.63
C SER A 576 24.76 2.70 1.56
N TYR A 577 24.68 1.86 2.60
CA TYR A 577 23.53 1.73 3.51
C TYR A 577 22.22 1.18 2.90
N GLY A 578 22.23 0.80 1.62
CA GLY A 578 21.16 0.04 1.00
C GLY A 578 21.08 -1.39 1.54
N VAL A 579 19.88 -1.96 1.56
CA VAL A 579 19.64 -3.34 2.06
C VAL A 579 19.63 -4.35 0.91
N ALA A 580 19.25 -3.92 -0.30
CA ALA A 580 19.14 -4.74 -1.49
C ALA A 580 20.17 -4.35 -2.56
N VAL A 581 20.55 -5.31 -3.40
CA VAL A 581 21.30 -5.04 -4.65
C VAL A 581 20.29 -4.57 -5.68
N GLU A 582 20.51 -3.39 -6.24
CA GLU A 582 19.63 -2.76 -7.22
C GLU A 582 20.24 -2.83 -8.63
N SER A 583 19.37 -2.75 -9.63
CA SER A 583 19.76 -2.66 -11.04
C SER A 583 19.86 -1.20 -11.41
N HIS A 584 20.98 -0.80 -11.99
CA HIS A 584 21.22 0.54 -12.50
C HIS A 584 21.63 0.44 -13.97
N PRO A 585 20.65 0.47 -14.89
CA PRO A 585 20.92 0.53 -16.32
C PRO A 585 21.78 1.77 -16.63
N ARG A 586 22.85 1.58 -17.41
CA ARG A 586 23.81 2.65 -17.67
C ARG A 586 23.18 3.79 -18.45
N SER A 587 23.40 5.00 -17.95
CA SER A 587 22.93 6.27 -18.51
C SER A 587 24.06 7.19 -18.99
N CYS A 588 25.28 6.68 -19.05
CA CYS A 588 26.48 7.44 -19.37
C CYS A 588 27.35 6.78 -20.45
N ILE A 589 28.30 7.55 -20.98
CA ILE A 589 29.34 7.08 -21.89
C ILE A 589 30.72 7.22 -21.26
N ILE A 590 31.65 6.39 -21.76
CA ILE A 590 33.05 6.42 -21.35
C ILE A 590 33.86 6.89 -22.55
N VAL A 591 34.68 7.91 -22.32
CA VAL A 591 35.63 8.47 -23.29
C VAL A 591 37.05 8.32 -22.75
N GLY A 592 38.05 8.48 -23.60
CA GLY A 592 39.45 8.35 -23.19
C GLY A 592 40.33 9.41 -23.81
N SER A 593 41.42 9.72 -23.13
CA SER A 593 42.48 10.57 -23.66
C SER A 593 43.85 9.95 -23.40
N THR A 594 44.77 10.19 -24.33
CA THR A 594 46.16 9.71 -24.22
C THR A 594 47.11 10.70 -24.87
N ASN A 595 48.33 10.75 -24.33
CA ASN A 595 49.44 11.55 -24.84
C ASN A 595 50.50 10.67 -25.54
N SER A 596 50.26 9.37 -25.72
CA SER A 596 51.23 8.44 -26.30
C SER A 596 51.22 8.49 -27.82
N GLU A 597 52.26 9.11 -28.39
CA GLU A 597 52.53 9.07 -29.83
C GLU A 597 52.93 7.67 -30.31
N GLY A 598 53.50 6.85 -29.43
CA GLY A 598 53.91 5.47 -29.72
C GLY A 598 52.79 4.43 -29.67
N GLY A 599 51.52 4.85 -29.53
CA GLY A 599 50.36 3.96 -29.36
C GLY A 599 50.06 3.62 -27.90
N PHE A 600 48.85 3.12 -27.63
CA PHE A 600 48.35 2.81 -26.28
C PHE A 600 47.67 1.44 -26.19
N LEU A 601 47.41 0.79 -27.33
CA LEU A 601 46.80 -0.54 -27.36
C LEU A 601 47.88 -1.62 -27.32
N ARG A 602 47.76 -2.54 -26.36
CA ARG A 602 48.74 -3.63 -26.14
C ARG A 602 48.21 -5.03 -26.51
N ASP A 603 46.93 -5.11 -26.84
CA ASP A 603 46.28 -6.38 -27.14
C ASP A 603 46.13 -6.52 -28.64
N ILE A 604 46.47 -7.69 -29.18
CA ILE A 604 46.31 -8.04 -30.59
C ILE A 604 44.85 -8.38 -30.94
N THR A 605 44.02 -8.65 -29.93
CA THR A 605 42.64 -9.08 -30.12
C THR A 605 41.65 -8.19 -29.38
N GLY A 606 40.47 -7.96 -29.96
CA GLY A 606 39.38 -7.29 -29.26
C GLY A 606 39.53 -5.79 -29.05
N ASN A 607 40.38 -5.10 -29.83
CA ASN A 607 40.53 -3.64 -29.81
C ASN A 607 39.34 -2.89 -30.45
N ARG A 608 38.38 -3.60 -31.03
CA ARG A 608 37.17 -3.05 -31.67
C ARG A 608 36.37 -2.06 -30.82
N ARG A 609 36.55 -2.10 -29.49
CA ARG A 609 35.88 -1.24 -28.50
C ARG A 609 36.56 0.12 -28.33
N PHE A 610 37.74 0.31 -28.91
CA PHE A 610 38.44 1.59 -28.89
C PHE A 610 38.33 2.21 -30.28
N TRP A 611 37.86 3.46 -30.31
CA TRP A 611 37.82 4.30 -31.50
C TRP A 611 38.90 5.37 -31.34
N PRO A 612 40.17 5.04 -31.63
CA PRO A 612 41.25 6.01 -31.58
C PRO A 612 41.06 7.06 -32.66
N VAL A 613 41.21 8.32 -32.28
CA VAL A 613 41.24 9.48 -33.19
C VAL A 613 42.51 10.26 -32.89
N HIS A 614 43.38 10.37 -33.91
CA HIS A 614 44.57 11.19 -33.81
C HIS A 614 44.19 12.68 -33.90
N VAL A 615 44.67 13.47 -32.95
CA VAL A 615 44.39 14.90 -32.83
C VAL A 615 45.69 15.68 -32.74
N SER A 616 45.96 16.50 -33.75
CA SER A 616 47.21 17.27 -33.84
C SER A 616 47.26 18.46 -32.87
N GLY A 617 46.10 18.96 -32.43
CA GLY A 617 45.97 20.24 -31.73
C GLY A 617 45.97 21.46 -32.65
N HIS A 618 46.15 21.27 -33.96
CA HIS A 618 46.09 22.31 -34.99
C HIS A 618 44.71 22.39 -35.64
N GLY A 619 43.67 22.51 -34.80
CA GLY A 619 42.30 22.76 -35.25
C GLY A 619 42.12 24.20 -35.75
N ARG A 620 40.96 24.46 -36.37
CA ARG A 620 40.51 25.82 -36.70
C ARG A 620 40.29 26.67 -35.44
N PHE A 621 39.87 26.02 -34.36
CA PHE A 621 39.62 26.59 -33.04
C PHE A 621 40.30 25.75 -31.97
N HIS A 622 40.46 26.32 -30.78
CA HIS A 622 40.89 25.57 -29.59
C HIS A 622 39.69 25.05 -28.79
N PRO A 623 39.79 23.91 -28.08
CA PRO A 623 38.65 23.34 -27.36
C PRO A 623 37.99 24.27 -26.34
N TRP A 624 38.78 25.11 -25.66
CA TRP A 624 38.27 26.09 -24.69
C TRP A 624 37.53 27.27 -25.33
N GLU A 625 37.55 27.39 -26.66
CA GLU A 625 36.79 28.39 -27.42
C GLU A 625 35.39 27.89 -27.80
N LEU A 626 35.04 26.64 -27.51
CA LEU A 626 33.72 26.07 -27.80
C LEU A 626 32.64 26.76 -26.95
N GLN A 627 31.90 27.69 -27.56
CA GLN A 627 30.74 28.37 -26.94
C GLN A 627 29.41 27.70 -27.28
N GLU A 628 29.34 26.96 -28.39
CA GLU A 628 28.11 26.39 -28.96
C GLU A 628 27.79 24.97 -28.45
N VAL A 629 28.14 24.65 -27.20
CA VAL A 629 27.91 23.31 -26.60
C VAL A 629 26.45 22.88 -26.71
N ASP A 630 25.51 23.82 -26.51
CA ASP A 630 24.07 23.56 -26.56
C ASP A 630 23.62 23.17 -27.98
N LEU A 631 24.21 23.75 -29.03
CA LEU A 631 23.90 23.41 -30.42
C LEU A 631 24.48 22.05 -30.83
N ILE A 632 25.66 21.68 -30.31
CA ILE A 632 26.24 20.34 -30.50
C ILE A 632 25.30 19.27 -29.93
N TRP A 633 24.78 19.48 -28.72
CA TRP A 633 23.84 18.55 -28.10
C TRP A 633 22.46 18.56 -28.77
N ALA A 634 21.99 19.72 -29.23
CA ALA A 634 20.76 19.81 -30.00
C ALA A 634 20.84 19.00 -31.30
N GLU A 635 21.96 19.07 -32.02
CA GLU A 635 22.19 18.22 -33.20
C GLU A 635 22.26 16.74 -32.80
N ALA A 636 23.00 16.37 -31.75
CA ALA A 636 23.09 14.98 -31.30
C ALA A 636 21.73 14.39 -30.92
N LEU A 637 20.86 15.20 -30.32
CA LEU A 637 19.47 14.86 -29.99
C LEU A 637 18.62 14.63 -31.25
N GLU A 638 18.75 15.50 -32.24
CA GLU A 638 18.09 15.32 -33.54
C GLU A 638 18.56 14.04 -34.25
N ARG A 639 19.87 13.73 -34.23
CA ARG A 639 20.41 12.47 -34.78
C ARG A 639 19.84 11.24 -34.06
N TYR A 640 19.68 11.32 -32.73
CA TYR A 640 19.06 10.26 -31.94
C TYR A 640 17.59 10.05 -32.34
N HIS A 641 16.80 11.12 -32.44
CA HIS A 641 15.40 11.03 -32.87
C HIS A 641 15.24 10.49 -34.30
N ASN A 642 16.21 10.77 -35.17
CA ASN A 642 16.28 10.21 -36.52
C ASN A 642 16.82 8.76 -36.58
N GLY A 643 17.14 8.13 -35.44
CA GLY A 643 17.50 6.72 -35.36
C GLY A 643 18.94 6.40 -35.78
N GLU A 644 19.89 7.31 -35.58
CA GLU A 644 21.31 7.08 -35.88
C GLU A 644 21.84 5.79 -35.21
N GLU A 645 22.43 4.91 -36.01
CA GLU A 645 22.98 3.64 -35.49
C GLU A 645 24.21 3.87 -34.62
N LEU A 646 24.29 3.27 -33.43
CA LEU A 646 25.38 3.52 -32.48
C LEU A 646 26.64 2.64 -32.70
N TYR A 647 26.72 1.93 -33.82
CA TYR A 647 27.83 1.01 -34.14
C TYR A 647 28.33 1.22 -35.57
N LEU A 648 29.57 0.80 -35.84
CA LEU A 648 30.21 0.96 -37.15
C LEU A 648 29.90 -0.23 -38.07
N LYS A 649 29.73 0.06 -39.36
CA LYS A 649 29.50 -0.94 -40.42
C LYS A 649 30.31 -0.61 -41.68
N GLY A 650 30.49 -1.62 -42.54
CA GLY A 650 31.05 -1.46 -43.88
C GLY A 650 32.44 -0.83 -43.84
N ARG A 651 32.67 0.14 -44.75
CA ARG A 651 33.95 0.83 -44.91
C ARG A 651 34.43 1.50 -43.62
N VAL A 652 33.55 2.17 -42.88
CA VAL A 652 33.91 2.86 -41.63
C VAL A 652 34.42 1.88 -40.56
N ALA A 653 33.88 0.66 -40.52
CA ALA A 653 34.39 -0.37 -39.60
C ALA A 653 35.77 -0.90 -40.01
N ALA A 654 36.08 -0.92 -41.31
CA ALA A 654 37.41 -1.25 -41.81
C ALA A 654 38.42 -0.13 -41.49
N ASP A 655 38.04 1.13 -41.72
CA ASP A 655 38.86 2.29 -41.36
C ASP A 655 39.15 2.32 -39.85
N ALA A 656 38.17 1.99 -39.01
CA ALA A 656 38.35 1.85 -37.57
C ALA A 656 39.37 0.77 -37.19
N TYR A 657 39.41 -0.34 -37.93
CA TYR A 657 40.40 -1.39 -37.71
C TYR A 657 41.81 -0.93 -38.02
N VAL A 658 42.00 -0.17 -39.11
CA VAL A 658 43.29 0.44 -39.46
C VAL A 658 43.74 1.38 -38.34
N MET A 659 42.89 2.30 -37.91
CA MET A 659 43.21 3.23 -36.82
C MET A 659 43.52 2.51 -35.49
N GLN A 660 42.90 1.35 -35.24
CA GLN A 660 43.21 0.51 -34.08
C GLN A 660 44.56 -0.19 -34.18
N GLN A 661 45.01 -0.58 -35.39
CA GLN A 661 46.35 -1.12 -35.61
C GLN A 661 47.40 -0.03 -35.42
N ASP A 662 47.18 1.17 -35.98
CA ASP A 662 48.08 2.31 -35.84
C ASP A 662 48.23 2.75 -34.38
N ALA A 663 47.17 2.63 -33.59
CA ALA A 663 47.17 2.94 -32.16
C ALA A 663 47.81 1.84 -31.27
N MET A 664 48.30 0.74 -31.85
CA MET A 664 49.06 -0.27 -31.10
C MET A 664 50.40 0.27 -30.63
N GLU A 665 50.82 -0.09 -29.42
CA GLU A 665 52.10 0.33 -28.85
C GLU A 665 53.28 -0.17 -29.73
N SER A 666 54.20 0.72 -30.08
CA SER A 666 55.44 0.39 -30.81
C SER A 666 56.38 -0.41 -29.92
N ASP A 667 57.07 -1.37 -30.53
CA ASP A 667 58.09 -2.18 -29.87
C ASP A 667 59.44 -1.94 -30.55
N ASP A 668 60.51 -1.73 -29.79
CA ASP A 668 61.85 -1.48 -30.34
C ASP A 668 62.34 -2.63 -31.26
N ARG A 669 61.78 -3.84 -31.10
CA ARG A 669 62.09 -5.00 -31.93
C ARG A 669 61.40 -4.97 -33.29
N GLU A 670 60.47 -4.05 -33.53
CA GLU A 670 59.71 -3.90 -34.78
C GLU A 670 60.62 -3.75 -35.99
N GLY A 671 61.60 -2.85 -35.93
CA GLY A 671 62.56 -2.65 -37.02
C GLY A 671 63.37 -3.91 -37.35
N VAL A 672 63.80 -4.65 -36.31
CA VAL A 672 64.58 -5.89 -36.48
C VAL A 672 63.74 -6.98 -37.14
N ILE A 673 62.47 -7.11 -36.75
CA ILE A 673 61.56 -8.09 -37.35
C ILE A 673 61.22 -7.67 -38.79
N ALA A 674 60.97 -6.39 -39.06
CA ALA A 674 60.67 -5.90 -40.41
C ALA A 674 61.83 -6.16 -41.38
N GLU A 675 63.07 -5.86 -40.97
CA GLU A 675 64.27 -6.16 -41.75
C GLU A 675 64.42 -7.67 -41.99
N TYR A 676 64.21 -8.47 -40.94
CA TYR A 676 64.23 -9.93 -41.05
C TYR A 676 63.21 -10.44 -42.08
N LEU A 677 61.97 -9.92 -42.06
CA LEU A 677 60.88 -10.34 -42.94
C LEU A 677 61.14 -9.99 -44.41
N GLU A 678 61.78 -8.84 -44.68
CA GLU A 678 62.13 -8.41 -46.05
C GLU A 678 63.46 -8.95 -46.57
N THR A 679 64.33 -9.48 -45.71
CA THR A 679 65.60 -10.09 -46.12
C THR A 679 65.35 -11.23 -47.11
N LEU A 680 65.94 -11.13 -48.31
CA LEU A 680 65.89 -12.19 -49.31
C LEU A 680 66.68 -13.41 -48.84
N LEU A 681 66.11 -14.59 -49.03
CA LEU A 681 66.65 -15.87 -48.59
C LEU A 681 67.38 -16.57 -49.75
N PRO A 682 68.44 -17.34 -49.48
CA PRO A 682 69.11 -18.15 -50.49
C PRO A 682 68.21 -19.31 -50.96
N ALA A 683 68.38 -19.76 -52.21
CA ALA A 683 67.51 -20.77 -52.82
C ALA A 683 67.47 -22.13 -52.08
N ASN A 684 68.50 -22.44 -51.29
CA ASN A 684 68.60 -23.65 -50.47
C ASN A 684 68.16 -23.46 -49.00
N TRP A 685 67.49 -22.36 -48.65
CA TRP A 685 67.10 -22.01 -47.27
C TRP A 685 66.39 -23.14 -46.51
N ASP A 686 65.48 -23.85 -47.18
CA ASP A 686 64.71 -24.97 -46.57
C ASP A 686 65.57 -26.17 -46.16
N ARG A 687 66.80 -26.27 -46.68
CA ARG A 687 67.76 -27.34 -46.34
C ARG A 687 68.79 -26.92 -45.29
N MET A 688 68.84 -25.63 -44.95
CA MET A 688 69.79 -25.10 -43.98
C MET A 688 69.35 -25.41 -42.54
N ASP A 689 70.32 -25.73 -41.68
CA ASP A 689 70.09 -25.82 -40.25
C ASP A 689 70.02 -24.43 -39.58
N LEU A 690 69.68 -24.40 -38.29
CA LEU A 690 69.53 -23.14 -37.56
C LEU A 690 70.84 -22.34 -37.47
N TYR A 691 72.00 -23.00 -37.41
CA TYR A 691 73.29 -22.34 -37.32
C TYR A 691 73.62 -21.63 -38.65
N GLN A 692 73.43 -22.33 -39.77
CA GLN A 692 73.61 -21.80 -41.11
C GLN A 692 72.68 -20.60 -41.38
N ARG A 693 71.41 -20.70 -40.99
CA ARG A 693 70.43 -19.61 -41.12
C ARG A 693 70.84 -18.37 -40.32
N ARG A 694 71.25 -18.55 -39.05
CA ARG A 694 71.75 -17.44 -38.20
C ARG A 694 73.01 -16.80 -38.76
N SER A 695 73.94 -17.60 -39.27
CA SER A 695 75.19 -17.13 -39.89
C SER A 695 74.92 -16.22 -41.10
N PHE A 696 73.99 -16.64 -41.97
CA PHE A 696 73.57 -15.83 -43.13
C PHE A 696 72.94 -14.50 -42.71
N LEU A 697 72.00 -14.51 -41.76
CA LEU A 697 71.32 -13.31 -41.27
C LEU A 697 72.26 -12.35 -40.52
N GLY A 698 73.30 -12.88 -39.86
CA GLY A 698 74.32 -12.10 -39.18
C GLY A 698 75.42 -11.53 -40.09
N GLY A 699 75.28 -11.64 -41.41
CA GLY A 699 76.24 -11.09 -42.39
C GLY A 699 77.60 -11.81 -42.41
N SER A 700 77.68 -13.02 -41.87
CA SER A 700 78.94 -13.79 -41.82
C SER A 700 79.14 -14.58 -43.13
N GLU A 701 80.33 -14.49 -43.73
CA GLU A 701 80.66 -15.26 -44.93
C GLU A 701 80.67 -16.76 -44.64
N PHE A 702 79.94 -17.53 -45.47
CA PHE A 702 79.93 -19.00 -45.43
C PHE A 702 80.74 -19.54 -46.61
N ASP A 703 81.70 -20.43 -46.36
CA ASP A 703 82.45 -21.22 -47.35
C ASP A 703 83.00 -20.46 -48.59
N GLY A 704 83.44 -19.21 -48.42
CA GLY A 704 84.18 -18.48 -49.46
C GLY A 704 83.37 -18.05 -50.70
N ALA A 705 82.04 -18.04 -50.62
CA ALA A 705 81.20 -17.41 -51.64
C ALA A 705 80.01 -16.65 -51.02
N PRO A 706 79.84 -15.35 -51.29
CA PRO A 706 78.66 -14.60 -50.87
C PRO A 706 77.44 -15.17 -51.62
N THR A 707 76.65 -15.99 -50.93
CA THR A 707 75.39 -16.50 -51.50
C THR A 707 74.36 -15.40 -51.35
N ALA A 708 74.13 -14.60 -52.39
CA ALA A 708 73.11 -13.55 -52.34
C ALA A 708 71.70 -14.16 -52.17
N GLY A 709 70.90 -13.56 -51.29
CA GLY A 709 69.48 -13.90 -51.16
C GLY A 709 68.72 -13.61 -52.45
N THR A 710 67.89 -14.55 -52.90
CA THR A 710 67.13 -14.45 -54.16
C THR A 710 65.65 -14.80 -54.01
N VAL A 711 65.24 -15.38 -52.88
CA VAL A 711 63.89 -15.88 -52.63
C VAL A 711 63.22 -15.01 -51.57
N ARG A 712 62.05 -14.46 -51.88
CA ARG A 712 61.23 -13.71 -50.92
C ARG A 712 60.56 -14.66 -49.92
N ARG A 713 60.44 -14.24 -48.66
CA ARG A 713 59.72 -15.00 -47.64
C ARG A 713 58.21 -14.85 -47.84
N GLU A 714 57.53 -15.97 -48.06
CA GLU A 714 56.08 -16.03 -48.30
C GLU A 714 55.27 -16.49 -47.07
N LYS A 715 55.92 -17.17 -46.13
CA LYS A 715 55.33 -17.63 -44.86
C LYS A 715 56.33 -17.54 -43.72
N VAL A 716 55.85 -17.30 -42.52
CA VAL A 716 56.65 -17.19 -41.30
C VAL A 716 55.90 -17.73 -40.09
N CYS A 717 56.62 -18.16 -39.05
CA CYS A 717 56.04 -18.43 -37.74
C CYS A 717 56.80 -17.75 -36.59
N ILE A 718 56.16 -17.61 -35.43
CA ILE A 718 56.76 -16.92 -34.28
C ILE A 718 58.02 -17.62 -33.76
N MET A 719 58.05 -18.95 -33.78
CA MET A 719 59.22 -19.73 -33.37
C MET A 719 60.42 -19.50 -34.31
N GLU A 720 60.15 -19.32 -35.60
CA GLU A 720 61.15 -18.99 -36.61
C GLU A 720 61.74 -17.60 -36.34
N ILE A 721 60.91 -16.57 -36.14
CA ILE A 721 61.37 -15.23 -35.76
C ILE A 721 62.19 -15.28 -34.46
N TRP A 722 61.70 -15.99 -33.44
CA TRP A 722 62.42 -16.10 -32.17
C TRP A 722 63.81 -16.72 -32.30
N CYS A 723 63.91 -17.82 -33.05
CA CYS A 723 65.16 -18.56 -33.17
C CYS A 723 66.13 -17.93 -34.18
N GLU A 724 65.63 -17.39 -35.29
CA GLU A 724 66.44 -16.86 -36.39
C GLU A 724 66.71 -15.37 -36.21
N CYS A 725 65.65 -14.54 -36.11
CA CYS A 725 65.77 -13.08 -36.01
C CYS A 725 66.41 -12.64 -34.68
N PHE A 726 65.99 -13.23 -33.55
CA PHE A 726 66.54 -12.86 -32.23
C PHE A 726 67.69 -13.74 -31.75
N GLY A 727 68.04 -14.79 -32.50
CA GLY A 727 69.11 -15.72 -32.10
C GLY A 727 68.86 -16.48 -30.81
N LYS A 728 67.61 -16.57 -30.33
CA LYS A 728 67.28 -17.18 -29.02
C LYS A 728 66.99 -18.68 -29.14
N GLU A 729 67.24 -19.41 -28.06
CA GLU A 729 66.96 -20.83 -28.00
C GLU A 729 65.46 -21.13 -27.92
N ARG A 730 65.02 -22.18 -28.64
CA ARG A 730 63.61 -22.57 -28.76
C ARG A 730 62.92 -22.82 -27.41
N GLN A 731 63.67 -23.36 -26.45
CA GLN A 731 63.17 -23.71 -25.12
C GLN A 731 62.89 -22.48 -24.24
N ASN A 732 63.41 -21.32 -24.62
CA ASN A 732 63.25 -20.07 -23.86
C ASN A 732 62.04 -19.26 -24.33
N LEU A 733 61.36 -19.65 -25.41
CA LEU A 733 60.16 -18.96 -25.87
C LEU A 733 59.01 -19.21 -24.90
N LYS A 734 58.65 -18.19 -24.11
CA LYS A 734 57.46 -18.26 -23.25
C LYS A 734 56.24 -17.85 -24.04
N ARG A 735 55.06 -18.15 -23.47
CA ARG A 735 53.77 -17.74 -24.04
C ARG A 735 53.67 -16.22 -24.19
N THR A 736 54.21 -15.44 -23.23
CA THR A 736 54.22 -13.97 -23.28
C THR A 736 55.06 -13.46 -24.44
N ASP A 737 56.27 -14.00 -24.63
CA ASP A 737 57.15 -13.64 -25.74
C ASP A 737 56.48 -13.92 -27.09
N SER A 738 55.82 -15.07 -27.22
CA SER A 738 55.13 -15.42 -28.46
C SER A 738 54.01 -14.44 -28.81
N TYR A 739 53.29 -13.92 -27.82
CA TYR A 739 52.25 -12.92 -28.04
C TYR A 739 52.82 -11.55 -28.40
N GLU A 740 53.94 -11.15 -27.80
CA GLU A 740 54.61 -9.89 -28.13
C GLU A 740 55.12 -9.90 -29.57
N VAL A 741 55.78 -10.98 -30.01
CA VAL A 741 56.25 -11.10 -31.39
C VAL A 741 55.10 -11.16 -32.39
N GLU A 742 53.99 -11.82 -32.03
CA GLU A 742 52.77 -11.79 -32.85
C GLU A 742 52.19 -10.37 -32.94
N SER A 743 52.24 -9.60 -31.85
CA SER A 743 51.81 -8.20 -31.82
C SER A 743 52.61 -7.32 -32.75
N ILE A 744 53.93 -7.50 -32.75
CA ILE A 744 54.83 -6.78 -33.65
C ILE A 744 54.54 -7.16 -35.11
N LEU A 745 54.36 -8.46 -35.40
CA LEU A 745 54.07 -8.93 -36.75
C LEU A 745 52.75 -8.37 -37.30
N MET A 746 51.71 -8.28 -36.47
CA MET A 746 50.43 -7.67 -36.86
C MET A 746 50.59 -6.17 -37.13
N LYS A 747 51.34 -5.46 -36.28
CA LYS A 747 51.60 -4.03 -36.41
C LYS A 747 52.40 -3.67 -37.68
N ILE A 748 53.41 -4.47 -38.04
CA ILE A 748 54.18 -4.30 -39.28
C ILE A 748 53.27 -4.36 -40.53
N GLY A 749 52.18 -5.14 -40.46
CA GLY A 749 51.22 -5.28 -41.55
C GLY A 749 51.74 -6.15 -42.71
N GLY A 750 50.84 -6.49 -43.65
CA GLY A 750 51.17 -7.32 -44.81
C GLY A 750 51.35 -8.82 -44.54
N TRP A 751 51.04 -9.29 -43.32
CA TRP A 751 51.09 -10.69 -42.92
C TRP A 751 49.78 -11.12 -42.25
N GLU A 752 49.16 -12.17 -42.76
CA GLU A 752 47.88 -12.68 -42.26
C GLU A 752 47.99 -14.12 -41.77
N PRO A 753 47.23 -14.52 -40.73
CA PRO A 753 47.11 -15.92 -40.36
C PRO A 753 46.58 -16.74 -41.53
N ILE A 754 47.19 -17.90 -41.82
CA ILE A 754 46.76 -18.75 -42.93
C ILE A 754 45.28 -19.18 -42.77
N GLN A 755 44.44 -18.78 -43.73
CA GLN A 755 43.02 -19.14 -43.76
C GLN A 755 42.80 -20.47 -44.50
N GLY A 756 41.80 -21.26 -44.09
CA GLY A 756 41.39 -22.50 -44.79
C GLY A 756 41.87 -23.84 -44.18
N LEU A 757 42.76 -23.82 -43.18
CA LEU A 757 43.12 -25.00 -42.38
C LEU A 757 42.41 -24.93 -41.01
N LYS A 758 41.73 -26.02 -40.60
CA LYS A 758 41.00 -26.09 -39.30
C LYS A 758 41.82 -25.67 -38.07
N SER A 759 43.15 -25.77 -38.14
CA SER A 759 44.06 -25.43 -37.04
C SER A 759 44.84 -24.13 -37.22
N GLY A 760 44.84 -23.51 -38.42
CA GLY A 760 45.69 -22.35 -38.75
C GLY A 760 47.20 -22.61 -38.61
N LYS A 761 47.63 -23.87 -38.65
CA LYS A 761 49.01 -24.31 -38.40
C LYS A 761 49.56 -25.09 -39.59
N THR A 762 50.83 -24.87 -39.92
CA THR A 762 51.58 -25.67 -40.89
C THR A 762 52.85 -26.21 -40.26
N ARG A 763 53.43 -27.26 -40.87
CA ARG A 763 54.69 -27.85 -40.38
C ARG A 763 55.88 -27.12 -40.99
N PHE A 764 56.76 -26.63 -40.13
CA PHE A 764 58.07 -26.08 -40.47
C PHE A 764 59.16 -27.13 -40.21
N PRO A 765 60.14 -27.32 -41.11
CA PRO A 765 61.18 -28.35 -40.96
C PRO A 765 61.93 -28.28 -39.62
N LEU A 766 62.33 -27.08 -39.19
CA LEU A 766 63.11 -26.87 -37.95
C LEU A 766 62.23 -26.70 -36.70
N TYR A 767 60.96 -26.29 -36.86
CA TYR A 767 60.12 -25.82 -35.75
C TYR A 767 58.88 -26.68 -35.49
N GLY A 768 58.64 -27.71 -36.29
CA GLY A 768 57.45 -28.56 -36.19
C GLY A 768 56.18 -27.80 -36.57
N THR A 769 55.04 -28.22 -36.03
CA THR A 769 53.73 -27.64 -36.37
C THR A 769 53.51 -26.32 -35.63
N GLN A 770 53.52 -25.20 -36.36
CA GLN A 770 53.45 -23.85 -35.81
C GLN A 770 52.29 -23.05 -36.42
N LYS A 771 51.77 -22.07 -35.67
CA LYS A 771 50.85 -21.07 -36.22
C LYS A 771 51.58 -20.32 -37.33
N THR A 772 50.96 -20.24 -38.50
CA THR A 772 51.61 -19.76 -39.73
C THR A 772 50.97 -18.47 -40.18
N PHE A 773 51.80 -17.48 -40.47
CA PHE A 773 51.41 -16.24 -41.11
C PHE A 773 51.94 -16.25 -42.53
N VAL A 774 51.11 -15.83 -43.48
CA VAL A 774 51.42 -15.76 -44.91
C VAL A 774 51.36 -14.31 -45.36
N ARG A 775 52.15 -13.96 -46.35
CA ARG A 775 52.17 -12.60 -46.88
C ARG A 775 50.83 -12.28 -47.55
N SER A 776 50.23 -11.13 -47.24
CA SER A 776 48.98 -10.68 -47.85
C SER A 776 49.20 -10.40 -49.34
N LYS A 777 48.29 -10.87 -50.19
CA LYS A 777 48.41 -10.74 -51.66
C LYS A 777 48.13 -9.33 -52.19
N GLU A 778 47.73 -8.39 -51.34
CA GLU A 778 47.33 -7.03 -51.73
C GLU A 778 48.49 -6.01 -51.82
N GLN A 779 49.75 -6.44 -51.65
CA GLN A 779 50.95 -5.59 -51.86
C GLN A 779 51.59 -5.75 -53.26
N GLU A 780 50.85 -6.27 -54.24
CA GLU A 780 51.22 -6.21 -55.65
C GLU A 780 50.35 -5.18 -56.38
N ASP A 781 50.56 -3.89 -56.08
CA ASP A 781 50.32 -2.75 -56.98
C ASP A 781 51.16 -1.53 -56.54
#